data_AF-A0A812PFR9-F1
#
_entry.id   AF-A0A812PFR9-F1
#
_cell.length_a   1.000
_cell.length_b   1.000
_cell.length_c   1.000
_cell.angle_alpha   90.00
_cell.angle_beta   90.00
_cell.angle_gamma   90.00
#
_symmetry.space_group_name_H-M   'P 1'
#
loop_
_entity.id
_entity.type
_entity.pdbx_description
1 polymer ?
#
loop_
_entity_poly.entity_id
_entity_poly.type
_entity_poly.pdbx_seq_one_letter_code
_entity_poly.pdbx_strand_id
1 'polypeptide(L)'
;MSHEWRMHADKSPLFAEYLLLAEEAGWDEVVSTEDLDIGRGDILIVEDMQNDFVEIDQLNPQGGAFAVAEGSTICPQIVRLVEHFATCGGEVVLTRSYHPKQHCSFIRQQGPFPPHCVQGTVGSFFYEPIAACIQKLYSGDAPYKDQVKIAFKGFHEDVDSLGSFEYPDEQSSWERISHAAEPNERMLHGYPLASWTGAVLLDSSNQATDVNAPPDIMSVLRRESLKSWLRHRGTNRIFVCGLSMDLCVLDTAINAVSAGFRHIHMVMDASRAAHLPSMGKFGTGFLTDPASIQQKLKAAGVTVVPTAALLPGFVPYNPVGEKEMLKYGFPKTLGPFALVRCRKLALFVDREKRTYKAKAPLEEIRQLEANGMSASGTIATPSPMTLSDEVKKMLGIPVEAVQFCWAYPVGGGKWSEQALAYFSITTPSSAFFVYGGYIYFDKRGRVVAMCAISLGNGLVFDPGRSWDHRFSGALEGRWVRVTVPYILDKGGRYFAWVNGGEVLQPPCKEVLGGDTWQAPPNGCFVYLFSESPTLADERDAYFAVATEQQQTHKCFGRVGVSEEETVNQLRRMMGGERVSEVSIGKVQKALQEWDANLDGRISEDEMTAVLKTLNPKITPESMRRLFSQADLNKDGAIDVDEFVKWLWPADGA
;
A
#
# COMPACT_ATOMS: atom_id res chain seq x y z
N MET A 1 -2.03 -23.80 0.84
CA MET A 1 -1.38 -22.72 0.05
C MET A 1 -0.07 -22.27 0.69
N SER A 2 0.99 -22.04 -0.10
CA SER A 2 2.33 -21.71 0.40
C SER A 2 2.42 -20.36 1.12
N HIS A 3 3.49 -20.17 1.88
CA HIS A 3 3.84 -18.97 2.67
C HIS A 3 3.97 -17.69 1.83
N GLU A 4 4.11 -17.81 0.51
CA GLU A 4 4.35 -16.70 -0.43
C GLU A 4 3.12 -15.79 -0.62
N TRP A 5 1.91 -16.34 -0.46
CA TRP A 5 0.66 -15.57 -0.60
C TRP A 5 0.40 -14.66 0.59
N ARG A 6 0.77 -15.12 1.79
CA ARG A 6 0.47 -14.46 3.07
C ARG A 6 1.31 -13.19 3.29
N MET A 7 2.25 -12.90 2.39
CA MET A 7 3.18 -11.78 2.46
C MET A 7 2.51 -10.41 2.22
N HIS A 8 1.26 -10.41 1.74
CA HIS A 8 0.47 -9.21 1.45
C HIS A 8 -0.74 -9.02 2.38
N ALA A 9 -1.00 -9.96 3.28
CA ALA A 9 -2.19 -10.01 4.13
C ALA A 9 -2.20 -8.98 5.28
N ASP A 10 -1.03 -8.51 5.73
CA ASP A 10 -0.91 -7.70 6.95
C ASP A 10 -1.46 -6.25 6.82
N LYS A 11 -1.76 -5.79 5.60
CA LYS A 11 -2.41 -4.48 5.30
C LYS A 11 -3.62 -4.59 4.38
N SER A 12 -3.96 -5.81 3.99
CA SER A 12 -5.06 -6.13 3.08
C SER A 12 -5.93 -7.19 3.75
N PRO A 13 -6.70 -6.81 4.79
CA PRO A 13 -7.55 -7.75 5.54
C PRO A 13 -8.51 -8.53 4.63
N LEU A 14 -9.03 -7.92 3.56
CA LEU A 14 -9.89 -8.61 2.62
C LEU A 14 -9.09 -9.61 1.79
N PHE A 15 -7.92 -9.23 1.29
CA PHE A 15 -7.05 -10.19 0.60
C PHE A 15 -6.65 -11.36 1.52
N ALA A 16 -6.36 -11.10 2.78
CA ALA A 16 -6.05 -12.13 3.78
C ALA A 16 -7.22 -13.11 3.97
N GLU A 17 -8.44 -12.58 4.09
CA GLU A 17 -9.66 -13.37 4.16
C GLU A 17 -9.86 -14.18 2.87
N TYR A 18 -9.67 -13.57 1.71
CA TYR A 18 -9.78 -14.25 0.42
C TYR A 18 -8.82 -15.44 0.32
N LEU A 19 -7.57 -15.30 0.77
CA LEU A 19 -6.59 -16.39 0.78
C LEU A 19 -7.02 -17.58 1.65
N LEU A 20 -7.70 -17.32 2.77
CA LEU A 20 -8.26 -18.40 3.61
C LEU A 20 -9.35 -19.15 2.86
N LEU A 21 -10.26 -18.42 2.21
CA LEU A 21 -11.32 -19.03 1.41
C LEU A 21 -10.77 -19.79 0.20
N ALA A 22 -9.75 -19.26 -0.46
CA ALA A 22 -9.06 -19.92 -1.56
C ALA A 22 -8.37 -21.22 -1.12
N GLU A 23 -7.75 -21.21 0.06
CA GLU A 23 -7.16 -22.40 0.67
C GLU A 23 -8.23 -23.45 0.99
N GLU A 24 -9.34 -23.06 1.61
CA GLU A 24 -10.51 -23.94 1.85
C GLU A 24 -11.11 -24.50 0.55
N ALA A 25 -11.07 -23.71 -0.53
CA ALA A 25 -11.52 -24.08 -1.86
C ALA A 25 -10.54 -24.97 -2.65
N GLY A 26 -9.36 -25.30 -2.10
CA GLY A 26 -8.41 -26.20 -2.76
C GLY A 26 -7.62 -25.56 -3.90
N TRP A 27 -7.29 -24.27 -3.79
CA TRP A 27 -6.47 -23.57 -4.80
C TRP A 27 -5.05 -24.14 -4.94
N ASP A 28 -4.59 -24.96 -4.00
CA ASP A 28 -3.29 -25.66 -4.07
C ASP A 28 -3.09 -26.49 -5.35
N GLU A 29 -4.18 -26.92 -6.00
CA GLU A 29 -4.12 -27.68 -7.25
C GLU A 29 -3.80 -26.85 -8.50
N VAL A 30 -3.99 -25.53 -8.42
CA VAL A 30 -3.78 -24.60 -9.55
C VAL A 30 -2.62 -23.64 -9.30
N VAL A 31 -2.05 -23.64 -8.09
CA VAL A 31 -0.95 -22.76 -7.70
C VAL A 31 0.42 -23.35 -8.09
N SER A 32 1.29 -22.52 -8.63
CA SER A 32 2.72 -22.80 -8.77
C SER A 32 3.55 -21.71 -8.10
N THR A 33 4.63 -22.13 -7.44
CA THR A 33 5.61 -21.28 -6.75
C THR A 33 7.01 -21.44 -7.37
N GLU A 34 7.11 -22.09 -8.53
CA GLU A 34 8.38 -22.23 -9.23
C GLU A 34 8.83 -20.87 -9.74
N ASP A 35 10.12 -20.55 -9.56
CA ASP A 35 10.71 -19.34 -10.12
C ASP A 35 10.62 -19.39 -11.66
N LEU A 36 10.09 -18.32 -12.24
CA LEU A 36 9.91 -18.15 -13.67
C LEU A 36 10.76 -16.98 -14.16
N ASP A 37 11.86 -17.30 -14.84
CA ASP A 37 12.67 -16.29 -15.52
C ASP A 37 11.86 -15.61 -16.62
N ILE A 38 11.77 -14.29 -16.58
CA ILE A 38 11.04 -13.50 -17.59
C ILE A 38 11.97 -13.16 -18.76
N GLY A 39 11.46 -13.29 -19.98
CA GLY A 39 12.21 -12.97 -21.20
C GLY A 39 11.35 -12.78 -22.44
N ARG A 40 11.98 -12.92 -23.60
CA ARG A 40 11.34 -12.71 -24.90
C ARG A 40 10.19 -13.70 -25.12
N GLY A 41 9.02 -13.18 -25.49
CA GLY A 41 7.81 -13.97 -25.71
C GLY A 41 6.95 -14.13 -24.47
N ASP A 42 7.38 -13.60 -23.32
CA ASP A 42 6.54 -13.48 -22.12
C ASP A 42 5.80 -12.15 -22.14
N ILE A 43 4.50 -12.21 -21.84
CA ILE A 43 3.61 -11.06 -21.89
C ILE A 43 2.94 -10.87 -20.54
N LEU A 44 3.04 -9.67 -19.98
CA LEU A 44 2.24 -9.23 -18.84
C LEU A 44 1.04 -8.44 -19.33
N ILE A 45 -0.17 -8.88 -19.00
CA ILE A 45 -1.42 -8.15 -19.19
C ILE A 45 -1.85 -7.58 -17.83
N VAL A 46 -1.87 -6.26 -17.73
CA VAL A 46 -2.34 -5.52 -16.54
C VAL A 46 -3.75 -5.03 -16.81
N GLU A 47 -4.72 -5.65 -16.17
CA GLU A 47 -6.13 -5.36 -16.31
C GLU A 47 -6.52 -4.12 -15.50
N ASP A 48 -7.03 -3.11 -16.21
CA ASP A 48 -7.91 -2.04 -15.71
C ASP A 48 -7.47 -1.36 -14.40
N MET A 49 -6.18 -1.07 -14.27
CA MET A 49 -5.68 -0.22 -13.17
C MET A 49 -6.04 1.26 -13.41
N GLN A 50 -7.33 1.55 -13.44
CA GLN A 50 -7.92 2.86 -13.73
C GLN A 50 -8.54 3.49 -12.49
N ASN A 51 -8.66 4.82 -12.51
CA ASN A 51 -9.17 5.61 -11.40
C ASN A 51 -10.54 5.17 -10.90
N ASP A 52 -11.47 4.76 -11.78
CA ASP A 52 -12.80 4.33 -11.32
C ASP A 52 -12.80 2.98 -10.60
N PHE A 53 -11.81 2.11 -10.87
CA PHE A 53 -11.66 0.82 -10.20
C PHE A 53 -10.80 0.88 -8.93
N VAL A 54 -10.12 2.00 -8.69
CA VAL A 54 -9.33 2.24 -7.47
C VAL A 54 -10.12 3.14 -6.52
N GLU A 55 -9.99 2.93 -5.21
CA GLU A 55 -10.70 3.75 -4.24
C GLU A 55 -10.30 5.23 -4.32
N ILE A 56 -11.17 6.10 -3.79
CA ILE A 56 -10.85 7.51 -3.64
C ILE A 56 -9.74 7.65 -2.59
N ASP A 57 -8.61 8.21 -3.02
CA ASP A 57 -7.48 8.51 -2.14
C ASP A 57 -6.82 9.86 -2.54
N GLN A 58 -5.65 10.15 -1.97
CA GLN A 58 -4.93 11.40 -2.22
C GLN A 58 -4.44 11.54 -3.67
N LEU A 59 -4.21 10.43 -4.36
CA LEU A 59 -3.77 10.36 -5.75
C LEU A 59 -4.96 10.18 -6.72
N ASN A 60 -6.10 9.70 -6.23
CA ASN A 60 -7.32 9.45 -6.99
C ASN A 60 -8.55 10.17 -6.39
N PRO A 61 -8.59 11.52 -6.30
CA PRO A 61 -9.68 12.24 -5.65
C PRO A 61 -10.99 12.28 -6.44
N GLN A 62 -10.96 11.92 -7.74
CA GLN A 62 -12.08 12.02 -8.68
C GLN A 62 -12.47 10.69 -9.33
N GLY A 63 -11.89 9.58 -8.87
CA GLY A 63 -12.23 8.23 -9.33
C GLY A 63 -13.18 7.51 -8.39
N GLY A 64 -13.01 6.19 -8.31
CA GLY A 64 -13.75 5.30 -7.41
C GLY A 64 -15.22 5.08 -7.75
N ALA A 65 -15.67 5.43 -8.96
CA ALA A 65 -17.07 5.23 -9.36
C ALA A 65 -17.49 3.74 -9.34
N PHE A 66 -16.53 2.83 -9.51
CA PHE A 66 -16.74 1.39 -9.43
C PHE A 66 -15.54 0.70 -8.76
N ALA A 67 -15.15 1.22 -7.59
CA ALA A 67 -13.92 0.84 -6.91
C ALA A 67 -13.93 -0.63 -6.44
N VAL A 68 -12.79 -1.28 -6.63
CA VAL A 68 -12.47 -2.58 -6.04
C VAL A 68 -11.78 -2.35 -4.70
N ALA A 69 -12.27 -2.98 -3.64
CA ALA A 69 -11.69 -2.85 -2.32
C ALA A 69 -10.23 -3.34 -2.29
N GLU A 70 -9.38 -2.57 -1.63
CA GLU A 70 -7.93 -2.71 -1.57
C GLU A 70 -7.22 -2.60 -2.92
N GLY A 71 -7.88 -2.07 -3.96
CA GLY A 71 -7.35 -1.99 -5.33
C GLY A 71 -6.10 -1.12 -5.45
N SER A 72 -5.98 -0.06 -4.64
CA SER A 72 -4.74 0.74 -4.57
C SER A 72 -3.53 -0.04 -4.03
N THR A 73 -3.74 -1.08 -3.22
CA THR A 73 -2.67 -1.79 -2.49
C THR A 73 -1.78 -2.69 -3.36
N ILE A 74 -2.25 -3.07 -4.55
CA ILE A 74 -1.50 -3.90 -5.52
C ILE A 74 -0.64 -3.08 -6.48
N CYS A 75 -0.83 -1.76 -6.51
CA CYS A 75 -0.18 -0.88 -7.45
C CYS A 75 1.37 -0.96 -7.40
N PRO A 76 2.03 -0.97 -6.23
CA PRO A 76 3.49 -1.10 -6.17
C PRO A 76 4.02 -2.39 -6.82
N GLN A 77 3.33 -3.51 -6.65
CA GLN A 77 3.71 -4.80 -7.22
C GLN A 77 3.56 -4.77 -8.74
N ILE A 78 2.45 -4.20 -9.23
CA ILE A 78 2.20 -4.05 -10.66
C ILE A 78 3.27 -3.18 -11.32
N VAL A 79 3.62 -2.03 -10.73
CA VAL A 79 4.71 -1.17 -11.24
C VAL A 79 6.01 -1.95 -11.42
N ARG A 80 6.36 -2.80 -10.44
CA ARG A 80 7.59 -3.60 -10.49
C ARG A 80 7.53 -4.71 -11.53
N LEU A 81 6.39 -5.39 -11.66
CA LEU A 81 6.18 -6.39 -12.71
C LEU A 81 6.29 -5.73 -14.09
N VAL A 82 5.69 -4.57 -14.29
CA VAL A 82 5.77 -3.81 -15.54
C VAL A 82 7.22 -3.46 -15.87
N GLU A 83 7.97 -2.87 -14.93
CA GLU A 83 9.37 -2.52 -15.14
C GLU A 83 10.25 -3.77 -15.38
N HIS A 84 10.01 -4.86 -14.65
CA HIS A 84 10.76 -6.10 -14.80
C HIS A 84 10.53 -6.75 -16.17
N PHE A 85 9.27 -6.92 -16.59
CA PHE A 85 8.95 -7.47 -17.90
C PHE A 85 9.56 -6.65 -19.02
N ALA A 86 9.43 -5.32 -18.96
CA ALA A 86 9.99 -4.42 -19.97
C ALA A 86 11.53 -4.51 -20.04
N THR A 87 12.21 -4.62 -18.90
CA THR A 87 13.69 -4.63 -18.83
C THR A 87 14.32 -5.98 -19.15
N CYS A 88 13.63 -7.09 -18.88
CA CYS A 88 14.09 -8.44 -19.19
C CYS A 88 13.74 -8.90 -20.62
N GLY A 89 13.13 -8.03 -21.43
CA GLY A 89 12.79 -8.31 -22.83
C GLY A 89 11.45 -8.99 -23.03
N GLY A 90 10.64 -9.11 -21.99
CA GLY A 90 9.21 -9.35 -22.10
C GLY A 90 8.47 -8.14 -22.64
N GLU A 91 7.16 -8.27 -22.81
CA GLU A 91 6.28 -7.17 -23.22
C GLU A 91 5.13 -7.00 -22.22
N VAL A 92 4.58 -5.80 -22.19
CA VAL A 92 3.53 -5.38 -21.25
C VAL A 92 2.37 -4.80 -22.04
N VAL A 93 1.16 -5.26 -21.74
CA VAL A 93 -0.09 -4.74 -22.25
C VAL A 93 -0.91 -4.23 -21.08
N LEU A 94 -1.25 -2.95 -21.06
CA LEU A 94 -2.18 -2.37 -20.10
C LEU A 94 -3.53 -2.19 -20.75
N THR A 95 -4.58 -2.63 -20.07
CA THR A 95 -5.93 -2.52 -20.60
C THR A 95 -6.64 -1.32 -20.00
N ARG A 96 -7.59 -0.79 -20.76
CA ARG A 96 -8.53 0.23 -20.29
C ARG A 96 -9.93 -0.18 -20.69
N SER A 97 -10.79 -0.39 -19.70
CA SER A 97 -12.23 -0.24 -19.89
C SER A 97 -12.50 1.20 -20.33
N TYR A 98 -13.24 1.38 -21.43
CA TYR A 98 -13.33 2.67 -22.11
C TYR A 98 -14.71 2.91 -22.70
N HIS A 99 -15.71 3.04 -21.83
CA HIS A 99 -17.12 2.96 -22.17
C HIS A 99 -17.71 4.29 -22.69
N PRO A 100 -18.54 4.28 -23.75
CA PRO A 100 -19.33 5.46 -24.10
C PRO A 100 -20.33 5.81 -23.00
N LYS A 101 -20.80 7.06 -22.95
CA LYS A 101 -21.72 7.54 -21.90
C LYS A 101 -23.03 6.73 -21.79
N GLN A 102 -23.44 6.10 -22.88
CA GLN A 102 -24.68 5.35 -22.99
C GLN A 102 -24.44 3.84 -23.11
N HIS A 103 -23.31 3.35 -22.61
CA HIS A 103 -22.95 1.95 -22.69
C HIS A 103 -24.00 1.02 -22.05
N CYS A 104 -24.27 -0.11 -22.70
CA CYS A 104 -25.28 -1.10 -22.31
C CYS A 104 -25.09 -1.66 -20.89
N SER A 105 -23.86 -1.72 -20.40
CA SER A 105 -23.55 -2.29 -19.08
C SER A 105 -23.91 -1.37 -17.90
N PHE A 106 -24.29 -0.12 -18.17
CA PHE A 106 -24.60 0.84 -17.11
C PHE A 106 -26.04 0.74 -16.60
N ILE A 107 -26.26 0.98 -15.31
CA ILE A 107 -27.57 0.92 -14.63
C ILE A 107 -28.62 1.82 -15.31
N ARG A 108 -28.22 2.97 -15.87
CA ARG A 108 -29.15 3.86 -16.61
C ARG A 108 -29.69 3.22 -17.90
N GLN A 109 -28.97 2.23 -18.42
CA GLN A 109 -29.29 1.42 -19.59
C GLN A 109 -29.82 0.05 -19.17
N GLN A 110 -30.18 -0.14 -17.90
CA GLN A 110 -30.62 -1.42 -17.31
C GLN A 110 -29.51 -2.48 -17.23
N GLY A 111 -28.24 -2.08 -17.40
CA GLY A 111 -27.09 -2.93 -17.11
C GLY A 111 -26.76 -3.01 -15.61
N PRO A 112 -25.83 -3.88 -15.21
CA PRO A 112 -25.58 -4.19 -13.80
C PRO A 112 -24.61 -3.21 -13.09
N PHE A 113 -23.89 -2.36 -13.83
CA PHE A 113 -22.80 -1.56 -13.25
C PHE A 113 -23.13 -0.07 -13.15
N PRO A 114 -22.62 0.67 -12.14
CA PRO A 114 -22.69 2.13 -12.18
C PRO A 114 -21.93 2.66 -13.41
N PRO A 115 -22.25 3.85 -13.95
CA PRO A 115 -21.42 4.47 -14.97
C PRO A 115 -19.98 4.62 -14.49
N HIS A 116 -19.04 4.02 -15.20
CA HIS A 116 -17.62 3.98 -14.86
C HIS A 116 -16.77 3.94 -16.13
N CYS A 117 -15.50 4.32 -15.99
CA CYS A 117 -14.50 4.37 -17.05
C CYS A 117 -15.01 5.02 -18.34
N VAL A 118 -15.83 6.06 -18.20
CA VAL A 118 -16.46 6.74 -19.32
C VAL A 118 -15.40 7.44 -20.16
N GLN A 119 -15.46 7.26 -21.48
CA GLN A 119 -14.48 7.80 -22.43
C GLN A 119 -14.18 9.28 -22.17
N GLY A 120 -12.90 9.60 -22.01
CA GLY A 120 -12.38 10.95 -21.80
C GLY A 120 -12.62 11.54 -20.41
N THR A 121 -13.19 10.78 -19.47
CA THR A 121 -13.33 11.21 -18.07
C THR A 121 -12.11 10.81 -17.24
N VAL A 122 -11.88 11.52 -16.13
CA VAL A 122 -10.78 11.22 -15.19
C VAL A 122 -10.87 9.78 -14.67
N GLY A 123 -12.08 9.26 -14.47
CA GLY A 123 -12.33 7.88 -14.04
C GLY A 123 -11.82 6.82 -15.02
N SER A 124 -11.74 7.15 -16.31
CA SER A 124 -11.18 6.27 -17.36
C SER A 124 -9.65 6.30 -17.47
N PHE A 125 -8.98 7.20 -16.74
CA PHE A 125 -7.53 7.31 -16.77
C PHE A 125 -6.90 6.24 -15.89
N PHE A 126 -5.66 5.84 -16.20
CA PHE A 126 -4.88 4.99 -15.32
C PHE A 126 -4.70 5.66 -13.96
N TYR A 127 -4.69 4.83 -12.91
CA TYR A 127 -4.31 5.26 -11.57
C TYR A 127 -2.89 5.84 -11.59
N GLU A 128 -2.67 6.98 -10.92
CA GLU A 128 -1.50 7.83 -11.15
C GLU A 128 -0.16 7.09 -11.13
N PRO A 129 0.15 6.20 -10.16
CA PRO A 129 1.47 5.59 -10.13
C PRO A 129 1.68 4.59 -11.28
N ILE A 130 0.60 3.98 -11.79
CA ILE A 130 0.63 3.19 -13.03
C ILE A 130 0.88 4.13 -14.21
N ALA A 131 0.11 5.21 -14.32
CA ALA A 131 0.28 6.19 -15.39
C ALA A 131 1.72 6.73 -15.44
N ALA A 132 2.30 7.08 -14.29
CA ALA A 132 3.67 7.58 -14.17
C ALA A 132 4.72 6.53 -14.58
N CYS A 133 4.54 5.27 -14.16
CA CYS A 133 5.39 4.15 -14.57
C CYS A 133 5.38 3.97 -16.10
N ILE A 134 4.18 3.95 -16.70
CA ILE A 134 4.04 3.80 -18.15
C ILE A 134 4.60 5.01 -18.88
N GLN A 135 4.33 6.22 -18.41
CA GLN A 135 4.81 7.45 -19.03
C GLN A 135 6.35 7.50 -19.08
N LYS A 136 7.02 7.00 -18.04
CA LYS A 136 8.47 6.83 -17.99
C LYS A 136 8.97 5.84 -19.04
N LEU A 137 8.33 4.67 -19.17
CA LEU A 137 8.71 3.62 -20.12
C LEU A 137 8.34 3.94 -21.58
N TYR A 138 7.35 4.81 -21.78
CA TYR A 138 6.75 5.11 -23.08
C TYR A 138 7.22 6.44 -23.69
N SER A 139 7.93 7.30 -22.94
CA SER A 139 8.44 8.59 -23.45
C SER A 139 9.37 8.44 -24.66
N GLY A 140 9.46 9.45 -25.53
CA GLY A 140 10.05 9.33 -26.87
C GLY A 140 11.47 8.76 -26.95
N ASP A 141 12.30 9.06 -25.93
CA ASP A 141 13.68 8.60 -25.78
C ASP A 141 13.82 7.37 -24.86
N ALA A 142 12.70 6.81 -24.37
CA ALA A 142 12.73 5.70 -23.43
C ALA A 142 13.20 4.40 -24.12
N PRO A 143 14.10 3.64 -23.47
CA PRO A 143 14.70 2.44 -24.05
C PRO A 143 13.72 1.27 -24.25
N TYR A 144 12.52 1.33 -23.65
CA TYR A 144 11.57 0.21 -23.60
C TYR A 144 10.19 0.53 -24.22
N LYS A 145 10.06 1.63 -24.97
CA LYS A 145 8.77 2.09 -25.51
C LYS A 145 8.05 1.06 -26.39
N ASP A 146 8.80 0.22 -27.10
CA ASP A 146 8.23 -0.81 -27.98
C ASP A 146 7.68 -2.02 -27.21
N GLN A 147 8.06 -2.15 -25.94
CA GLN A 147 7.66 -3.24 -25.05
C GLN A 147 6.36 -2.98 -24.33
N VAL A 148 5.84 -1.76 -24.38
CA VAL A 148 4.62 -1.37 -23.65
C VAL A 148 3.52 -1.00 -24.64
N LYS A 149 2.34 -1.57 -24.46
CA LYS A 149 1.14 -1.29 -25.26
C LYS A 149 -0.05 -0.99 -24.38
N ILE A 150 -0.95 -0.14 -24.89
CA ILE A 150 -2.24 0.14 -24.27
C ILE A 150 -3.32 -0.41 -25.19
N ALA A 151 -4.23 -1.20 -24.62
CA ALA A 151 -5.37 -1.78 -25.34
C ALA A 151 -6.68 -1.33 -24.67
N PHE A 152 -7.72 -1.15 -25.47
CA PHE A 152 -9.02 -0.66 -25.02
C PHE A 152 -10.07 -1.74 -25.17
N LYS A 153 -11.03 -1.81 -24.23
CA LYS A 153 -12.17 -2.75 -24.26
C LYS A 153 -13.45 -2.07 -23.79
N GLY A 154 -14.60 -2.67 -24.11
CA GLY A 154 -15.93 -2.16 -23.73
C GLY A 154 -16.30 -0.81 -24.36
N PHE A 155 -15.68 -0.45 -25.49
CA PHE A 155 -15.86 0.88 -26.08
C PHE A 155 -16.99 0.98 -27.11
N HIS A 156 -17.67 -0.13 -27.41
CA HIS A 156 -18.85 -0.16 -28.27
C HIS A 156 -20.12 -0.03 -27.41
N GLU A 157 -21.06 0.84 -27.79
CA GLU A 157 -22.23 1.19 -26.96
C GLU A 157 -23.09 -0.02 -26.57
N ASP A 158 -23.36 -0.91 -27.52
CA ASP A 158 -24.25 -2.06 -27.33
C ASP A 158 -23.56 -3.37 -26.91
N VAL A 159 -22.22 -3.36 -26.71
CA VAL A 159 -21.46 -4.60 -26.48
C VAL A 159 -20.44 -4.39 -25.36
N ASP A 160 -20.64 -5.11 -24.26
CA ASP A 160 -19.67 -5.16 -23.16
C ASP A 160 -18.53 -6.15 -23.43
N SER A 161 -17.39 -5.93 -22.78
CA SER A 161 -16.23 -6.81 -22.84
C SER A 161 -15.45 -6.74 -21.54
N LEU A 162 -15.68 -7.71 -20.66
CA LEU A 162 -15.00 -7.79 -19.36
C LEU A 162 -13.52 -8.12 -19.57
N GLY A 163 -13.21 -9.25 -20.21
CA GLY A 163 -11.84 -9.65 -20.49
C GLY A 163 -11.28 -9.09 -21.79
N SER A 164 -10.00 -9.34 -21.99
CA SER A 164 -9.18 -8.85 -23.10
C SER A 164 -9.18 -9.75 -24.34
N PHE A 165 -9.90 -10.86 -24.31
CA PHE A 165 -10.05 -11.79 -25.43
C PHE A 165 -11.53 -11.97 -25.79
N GLU A 166 -11.77 -12.21 -27.09
CA GLU A 166 -13.10 -12.48 -27.65
C GLU A 166 -13.78 -13.67 -26.95
N TYR A 167 -15.10 -13.58 -26.78
CA TYR A 167 -15.89 -14.70 -26.27
C TYR A 167 -16.01 -15.81 -27.32
N PRO A 168 -15.83 -17.09 -26.95
CA PRO A 168 -15.90 -18.20 -27.90
C PRO A 168 -17.33 -18.47 -28.43
N ASP A 169 -18.37 -18.15 -27.66
CA ASP A 169 -19.78 -18.39 -28.01
C ASP A 169 -20.76 -17.52 -27.17
N GLU A 170 -22.05 -17.47 -27.55
CA GLU A 170 -23.11 -16.72 -26.84
C GLU A 170 -23.31 -17.20 -25.39
N GLN A 171 -23.13 -18.50 -25.13
CA GLN A 171 -23.40 -19.05 -23.81
C GLN A 171 -22.33 -18.59 -22.81
N SER A 172 -21.09 -18.50 -23.26
CA SER A 172 -19.95 -18.03 -22.49
C SER A 172 -20.02 -16.53 -22.13
N SER A 173 -20.76 -15.72 -22.89
CA SER A 173 -21.04 -14.32 -22.55
C SER A 173 -22.19 -14.18 -21.55
N TRP A 174 -23.18 -15.09 -21.60
CA TRP A 174 -24.36 -15.10 -20.72
C TRP A 174 -24.07 -15.60 -19.29
N GLU A 175 -23.30 -16.67 -19.11
CA GLU A 175 -23.12 -17.32 -17.80
C GLU A 175 -22.24 -16.51 -16.82
N ARG A 176 -21.57 -15.47 -17.30
CA ARG A 176 -20.57 -14.70 -16.53
C ARG A 176 -21.13 -13.46 -15.82
N ILE A 177 -22.35 -13.02 -16.17
CA ILE A 177 -23.08 -11.93 -15.50
C ILE A 177 -24.53 -12.39 -15.29
N SER A 178 -24.80 -13.14 -14.21
CA SER A 178 -26.18 -13.52 -13.84
C SER A 178 -26.60 -12.91 -12.49
N HIS A 179 -27.76 -12.26 -12.46
CA HIS A 179 -28.43 -11.81 -11.24
C HIS A 179 -29.16 -12.98 -10.57
N ALA A 180 -29.18 -12.99 -9.23
CA ALA A 180 -29.99 -13.89 -8.42
C ALA A 180 -31.51 -13.54 -8.41
N ALA A 181 -31.94 -12.57 -9.20
CA ALA A 181 -33.34 -12.19 -9.37
C ALA A 181 -33.66 -12.13 -10.88
N GLU A 182 -34.76 -12.78 -11.25
CA GLU A 182 -35.26 -13.20 -12.57
C GLU A 182 -34.74 -12.52 -13.85
N PRO A 183 -34.62 -13.30 -14.96
CA PRO A 183 -34.04 -12.83 -16.20
C PRO A 183 -34.96 -11.83 -16.91
N ASN A 184 -34.55 -10.56 -16.97
CA ASN A 184 -35.05 -9.70 -18.03
C ASN A 184 -34.33 -10.10 -19.33
N GLU A 185 -35.02 -10.89 -20.17
CA GLU A 185 -34.57 -11.49 -21.44
C GLU A 185 -34.08 -10.51 -22.53
N ARG A 186 -33.87 -9.22 -22.24
CA ARG A 186 -33.62 -8.18 -23.26
C ARG A 186 -32.21 -7.60 -23.33
N MET A 187 -31.33 -7.81 -22.34
CA MET A 187 -30.21 -6.87 -22.13
C MET A 187 -28.78 -7.45 -22.19
N LEU A 188 -28.58 -8.68 -22.67
CA LEU A 188 -27.24 -9.24 -22.88
C LEU A 188 -27.17 -10.11 -24.15
N HIS A 189 -27.78 -9.64 -25.25
CA HIS A 189 -27.52 -10.26 -26.55
C HIS A 189 -26.12 -9.86 -27.03
N GLY A 190 -25.10 -10.51 -26.48
CA GLY A 190 -23.85 -10.69 -27.21
C GLY A 190 -24.14 -11.59 -28.40
N TYR A 191 -24.56 -11.00 -29.52
CA TYR A 191 -24.56 -11.73 -30.79
C TYR A 191 -23.17 -12.37 -30.95
N PRO A 192 -23.08 -13.68 -31.22
CA PRO A 192 -21.84 -14.35 -31.51
C PRO A 192 -21.49 -13.81 -32.88
N LEU A 193 -20.53 -12.88 -32.95
CA LEU A 193 -19.96 -12.21 -34.13
C LEU A 193 -19.76 -10.69 -33.98
N ALA A 194 -19.93 -10.09 -32.79
CA ALA A 194 -19.47 -8.71 -32.64
C ALA A 194 -17.94 -8.66 -32.68
N SER A 195 -17.37 -8.07 -33.73
CA SER A 195 -15.92 -7.81 -33.93
C SER A 195 -15.29 -6.83 -32.93
N TRP A 196 -15.92 -6.69 -31.76
CA TRP A 196 -15.71 -5.64 -30.76
C TRP A 196 -15.64 -6.18 -29.33
N THR A 197 -15.67 -7.51 -29.15
CA THR A 197 -15.30 -8.14 -27.87
C THR A 197 -13.79 -8.38 -27.82
N GLY A 198 -13.24 -8.45 -26.61
CA GLY A 198 -11.81 -8.44 -26.37
C GLY A 198 -11.18 -7.04 -26.46
N ALA A 199 -9.90 -6.97 -26.14
CA ALA A 199 -9.15 -5.72 -26.16
C ALA A 199 -8.60 -5.44 -27.56
N VAL A 200 -8.58 -4.16 -27.93
CA VAL A 200 -8.11 -3.67 -29.22
C VAL A 200 -7.02 -2.64 -29.00
N LEU A 201 -5.90 -2.78 -29.71
CA LEU A 201 -4.85 -1.77 -29.74
C LEU A 201 -5.29 -0.62 -30.63
N LEU A 202 -5.40 0.56 -30.02
CA LEU A 202 -5.78 1.80 -30.70
C LEU A 202 -4.73 2.87 -30.34
N ASP A 203 -3.83 3.14 -31.28
CA ASP A 203 -2.75 4.10 -31.06
C ASP A 203 -3.26 5.54 -30.90
N SER A 204 -2.54 6.35 -30.13
CA SER A 204 -2.72 7.80 -30.11
C SER A 204 -1.41 8.52 -30.41
N SER A 205 -1.46 9.51 -31.32
CA SER A 205 -0.29 10.35 -31.63
C SER A 205 0.25 11.11 -30.41
N ASN A 206 -0.57 11.32 -29.38
CA ASN A 206 -0.20 12.05 -28.16
C ASN A 206 0.20 11.13 -26.99
N GLN A 207 0.16 9.80 -27.20
CA GLN A 207 0.39 8.82 -26.14
C GLN A 207 1.81 8.91 -25.54
N ALA A 208 2.78 9.37 -26.34
CA ALA A 208 4.15 9.60 -25.88
C ALA A 208 4.27 10.71 -24.83
N THR A 209 3.35 11.67 -24.82
CA THR A 209 3.31 12.79 -23.87
C THR A 209 2.24 12.64 -22.79
N ASP A 210 1.19 11.89 -23.09
CA ASP A 210 0.08 11.61 -22.19
C ASP A 210 -0.42 10.18 -22.44
N VAL A 211 -0.03 9.25 -21.57
CA VAL A 211 -0.49 7.85 -21.63
C VAL A 211 -2.00 7.68 -21.49
N ASN A 212 -2.71 8.69 -20.98
CA ASN A 212 -4.16 8.67 -20.87
C ASN A 212 -4.86 9.24 -22.11
N ALA A 213 -4.11 9.77 -23.07
CA ALA A 213 -4.65 10.36 -24.29
C ALA A 213 -5.65 9.41 -24.97
N PRO A 214 -6.79 9.93 -25.45
CA PRO A 214 -7.73 9.13 -26.22
C PRO A 214 -7.08 8.65 -27.53
N PRO A 215 -7.53 7.52 -28.08
CA PRO A 215 -7.16 7.11 -29.42
C PRO A 215 -7.39 8.20 -30.47
N ASP A 216 -6.50 8.30 -31.46
CA ASP A 216 -6.70 9.24 -32.56
C ASP A 216 -7.70 8.70 -33.60
N ILE A 217 -8.26 9.56 -34.44
CA ILE A 217 -9.21 9.15 -35.48
C ILE A 217 -8.63 8.12 -36.47
N MET A 218 -7.31 8.14 -36.67
CA MET A 218 -6.61 7.25 -37.59
C MET A 218 -6.37 5.86 -36.99
N SER A 219 -6.53 5.69 -35.67
CA SER A 219 -6.42 4.40 -34.97
C SER A 219 -7.49 3.41 -35.42
N VAL A 220 -8.68 3.88 -35.80
CA VAL A 220 -9.79 3.04 -36.30
C VAL A 220 -9.39 2.28 -37.56
N LEU A 221 -8.60 2.91 -38.44
CA LEU A 221 -8.10 2.30 -39.67
C LEU A 221 -6.94 1.31 -39.42
N ARG A 222 -6.28 1.41 -38.27
CA ARG A 222 -5.10 0.63 -37.89
C ARG A 222 -5.38 -0.33 -36.73
N ARG A 223 -6.66 -0.50 -36.35
CA ARG A 223 -7.06 -1.29 -35.20
C ARG A 223 -6.58 -2.74 -35.35
N GLU A 224 -6.04 -3.27 -34.26
CA GLU A 224 -5.62 -4.67 -34.18
C GLU A 224 -6.15 -5.27 -32.87
N SER A 225 -6.74 -6.46 -32.93
CA SER A 225 -7.13 -7.15 -31.69
C SER A 225 -5.90 -7.62 -30.93
N LEU A 226 -5.98 -7.64 -29.60
CA LEU A 226 -4.88 -8.11 -28.75
C LEU A 226 -4.45 -9.53 -29.15
N LYS A 227 -5.40 -10.41 -29.43
CA LYS A 227 -5.17 -11.77 -29.95
C LYS A 227 -4.32 -11.79 -31.22
N SER A 228 -4.63 -10.94 -32.21
CA SER A 228 -3.85 -10.84 -33.45
C SER A 228 -2.43 -10.38 -33.15
N TRP A 229 -2.31 -9.32 -32.35
CA TRP A 229 -1.02 -8.71 -32.00
C TRP A 229 -0.09 -9.69 -31.29
N LEU A 230 -0.60 -10.44 -30.30
CA LEU A 230 0.15 -11.47 -29.57
C LEU A 230 0.61 -12.61 -30.50
N ARG A 231 -0.24 -13.04 -31.44
CA ARG A 231 0.13 -14.08 -32.42
C ARG A 231 1.26 -13.62 -33.34
N HIS A 232 1.25 -12.37 -33.77
CA HIS A 232 2.32 -11.81 -34.61
C HIS A 232 3.67 -11.73 -33.87
N ARG A 233 3.67 -11.57 -32.55
CA ARG A 233 4.88 -11.49 -31.71
C ARG A 233 5.48 -12.85 -31.34
N GLY A 234 4.71 -13.93 -31.47
CA GLY A 234 5.14 -15.27 -31.10
C GLY A 234 5.17 -15.47 -29.58
N THR A 235 4.09 -15.08 -28.90
CA THR A 235 3.92 -15.24 -27.44
C THR A 235 4.03 -16.70 -26.99
N ASN A 236 4.79 -16.91 -25.90
CA ASN A 236 5.03 -18.21 -25.26
C ASN A 236 4.21 -18.39 -23.98
N ARG A 237 4.17 -17.34 -23.13
CA ARG A 237 3.47 -17.34 -21.84
C ARG A 237 2.76 -16.01 -21.62
N ILE A 238 1.59 -16.06 -20.99
CA ILE A 238 0.79 -14.88 -20.66
C ILE A 238 0.60 -14.83 -19.15
N PHE A 239 0.89 -13.69 -18.55
CA PHE A 239 0.71 -13.39 -17.15
C PHE A 239 -0.37 -12.32 -17.02
N VAL A 240 -1.38 -12.52 -16.19
CA VAL A 240 -2.53 -11.61 -16.05
C VAL A 240 -2.66 -11.16 -14.60
N CYS A 241 -2.76 -9.85 -14.38
CA CYS A 241 -2.96 -9.24 -13.05
C CYS A 241 -3.83 -7.98 -13.15
N GLY A 242 -4.16 -7.34 -12.03
CA GLY A 242 -4.93 -6.09 -12.01
C GLY A 242 -6.32 -6.21 -11.39
N LEU A 243 -7.29 -5.48 -11.96
CA LEU A 243 -8.64 -5.33 -11.39
C LEU A 243 -9.75 -5.63 -12.40
N SER A 244 -10.91 -6.16 -11.98
CA SER A 244 -11.09 -6.96 -10.77
C SER A 244 -10.65 -8.41 -11.03
N MET A 245 -10.10 -9.05 -10.01
CA MET A 245 -9.55 -10.40 -10.06
C MET A 245 -10.55 -11.46 -10.50
N ASP A 246 -11.79 -11.34 -10.04
CA ASP A 246 -12.89 -12.29 -10.27
C ASP A 246 -13.79 -11.92 -11.47
N LEU A 247 -13.54 -10.76 -12.10
CA LEU A 247 -14.17 -10.34 -13.35
C LEU A 247 -13.12 -10.26 -14.47
N CYS A 248 -12.60 -9.07 -14.80
CA CYS A 248 -11.73 -8.84 -15.95
C CYS A 248 -10.50 -9.76 -15.98
N VAL A 249 -9.80 -9.93 -14.85
CA VAL A 249 -8.58 -10.76 -14.78
C VAL A 249 -8.90 -12.23 -15.05
N LEU A 250 -9.90 -12.78 -14.36
CA LEU A 250 -10.33 -14.17 -14.55
C LEU A 250 -10.86 -14.42 -15.96
N ASP A 251 -11.67 -13.49 -16.48
CA ASP A 251 -12.24 -13.57 -17.82
C ASP A 251 -11.14 -13.57 -18.89
N THR A 252 -10.16 -12.68 -18.77
CA THR A 252 -8.98 -12.63 -19.63
C THR A 252 -8.18 -13.92 -19.57
N ALA A 253 -7.88 -14.44 -18.38
CA ALA A 253 -7.07 -15.65 -18.23
C ALA A 253 -7.74 -16.87 -18.88
N ILE A 254 -9.05 -17.06 -18.66
CA ILE A 254 -9.80 -18.18 -19.26
C ILE A 254 -9.91 -18.01 -20.78
N ASN A 255 -10.25 -16.81 -21.25
CA ASN A 255 -10.49 -16.59 -22.68
C ASN A 255 -9.18 -16.56 -23.49
N ALA A 256 -8.03 -16.31 -22.85
CA ALA A 256 -6.71 -16.52 -23.47
C ALA A 256 -6.52 -17.99 -23.89
N VAL A 257 -6.92 -18.94 -23.05
CA VAL A 257 -6.88 -20.38 -23.37
C VAL A 257 -7.81 -20.69 -24.54
N SER A 258 -9.05 -20.20 -24.50
CA SER A 258 -10.02 -20.35 -25.60
C SER A 258 -9.54 -19.71 -26.91
N ALA A 259 -8.76 -18.63 -26.83
CA ALA A 259 -8.13 -17.97 -27.98
C ALA A 259 -6.93 -18.75 -28.56
N GLY A 260 -6.54 -19.86 -27.92
CA GLY A 260 -5.50 -20.80 -28.37
C GLY A 260 -4.12 -20.53 -27.79
N PHE A 261 -3.98 -19.65 -26.81
CA PHE A 261 -2.72 -19.45 -26.09
C PHE A 261 -2.52 -20.56 -25.05
N ARG A 262 -1.26 -20.83 -24.71
CA ARG A 262 -0.86 -21.85 -23.73
C ARG A 262 -0.02 -21.17 -22.65
N HIS A 263 0.14 -21.84 -21.51
CA HIS A 263 0.91 -21.34 -20.36
C HIS A 263 0.39 -19.98 -19.86
N ILE A 264 -0.85 -20.01 -19.36
CA ILE A 264 -1.52 -18.83 -18.81
C ILE A 264 -1.32 -18.82 -17.30
N HIS A 265 -0.85 -17.69 -16.79
CA HIS A 265 -0.53 -17.48 -15.39
C HIS A 265 -1.35 -16.30 -14.85
N MET A 266 -2.07 -16.51 -13.77
CA MET A 266 -2.76 -15.45 -13.03
C MET A 266 -1.89 -15.01 -11.85
N VAL A 267 -1.52 -13.73 -11.79
CA VAL A 267 -0.66 -13.18 -10.73
C VAL A 267 -1.53 -12.66 -9.59
N MET A 268 -1.73 -13.50 -8.59
CA MET A 268 -2.85 -13.37 -7.67
C MET A 268 -2.62 -12.32 -6.58
N ASP A 269 -1.39 -12.14 -6.10
CA ASP A 269 -1.04 -11.08 -5.13
C ASP A 269 -0.93 -9.68 -5.75
N ALA A 270 -0.87 -9.61 -7.08
CA ALA A 270 -1.02 -8.42 -7.90
C ALA A 270 -2.46 -8.24 -8.45
N SER A 271 -3.46 -8.86 -7.80
CA SER A 271 -4.88 -8.76 -8.17
C SER A 271 -5.78 -8.58 -6.94
N ARG A 272 -6.98 -7.99 -7.10
CA ARG A 272 -8.00 -7.90 -6.02
C ARG A 272 -9.40 -8.22 -6.50
N ALA A 273 -10.14 -9.01 -5.72
CA ALA A 273 -11.52 -9.42 -6.01
C ALA A 273 -12.52 -8.31 -5.69
N ALA A 274 -13.62 -8.28 -6.43
CA ALA A 274 -14.75 -7.42 -6.10
C ALA A 274 -15.37 -7.83 -4.74
N HIS A 275 -15.65 -6.82 -3.91
CA HIS A 275 -16.13 -7.01 -2.55
C HIS A 275 -17.17 -5.95 -2.18
N LEU A 276 -18.30 -6.38 -1.62
CA LEU A 276 -19.34 -5.55 -1.05
C LEU A 276 -19.60 -5.99 0.41
N PRO A 277 -19.35 -5.12 1.40
CA PRO A 277 -19.60 -5.45 2.79
C PRO A 277 -21.03 -5.94 3.03
N SER A 278 -21.18 -7.02 3.80
CA SER A 278 -22.48 -7.63 4.15
C SER A 278 -23.27 -8.28 3.01
N MET A 279 -22.70 -8.38 1.80
CA MET A 279 -23.31 -9.04 0.64
C MET A 279 -22.52 -10.30 0.28
N GLY A 280 -23.05 -11.49 0.58
CA GLY A 280 -22.39 -12.74 0.19
C GLY A 280 -22.90 -13.95 0.96
N LYS A 281 -22.91 -15.11 0.31
CA LYS A 281 -23.47 -16.38 0.85
C LYS A 281 -22.69 -16.93 2.06
N PHE A 282 -21.45 -16.47 2.23
CA PHE A 282 -20.53 -16.93 3.29
C PHE A 282 -20.21 -15.85 4.33
N GLY A 283 -20.91 -14.70 4.29
CA GLY A 283 -20.70 -13.61 5.25
C GLY A 283 -19.43 -12.78 5.04
N THR A 284 -18.68 -13.05 3.97
CA THR A 284 -17.37 -12.43 3.70
C THR A 284 -17.44 -11.16 2.86
N GLY A 285 -18.44 -11.02 1.99
CA GLY A 285 -18.62 -9.84 1.12
C GLY A 285 -18.12 -10.01 -0.33
N PHE A 286 -17.44 -11.11 -0.66
CA PHE A 286 -16.97 -11.36 -2.02
C PHE A 286 -18.13 -11.73 -2.98
N LEU A 287 -18.10 -11.14 -4.17
CA LEU A 287 -19.18 -11.32 -5.16
C LEU A 287 -19.13 -12.68 -5.86
N THR A 288 -17.93 -13.25 -5.98
CA THR A 288 -17.71 -14.55 -6.63
C THR A 288 -17.16 -15.55 -5.62
N ASP A 289 -17.70 -16.77 -5.64
CA ASP A 289 -17.24 -17.87 -4.79
C ASP A 289 -15.81 -18.32 -5.19
N PRO A 290 -14.82 -18.27 -4.30
CA PRO A 290 -13.46 -18.75 -4.57
C PRO A 290 -13.41 -20.20 -5.03
N ALA A 291 -14.35 -21.07 -4.62
CA ALA A 291 -14.44 -22.45 -5.11
C ALA A 291 -14.86 -22.51 -6.58
N SER A 292 -15.78 -21.64 -7.01
CA SER A 292 -16.16 -21.52 -8.42
C SER A 292 -14.98 -21.05 -9.28
N ILE A 293 -14.20 -20.09 -8.78
CA ILE A 293 -13.01 -19.58 -9.46
C ILE A 293 -11.96 -20.68 -9.61
N GLN A 294 -11.67 -21.43 -8.54
CA GLN A 294 -10.75 -22.57 -8.56
C GLN A 294 -11.12 -23.57 -9.66
N GLN A 295 -12.39 -23.96 -9.72
CA GLN A 295 -12.88 -24.93 -10.70
C GLN A 295 -12.71 -24.42 -12.13
N LYS A 296 -13.01 -23.14 -12.38
CA LYS A 296 -12.82 -22.50 -13.69
C LYS A 296 -11.35 -22.46 -14.10
N LEU A 297 -10.46 -22.05 -13.20
CA LEU A 297 -9.01 -22.02 -13.45
C LEU A 297 -8.47 -23.42 -13.76
N LYS A 298 -8.85 -24.41 -12.94
CA LYS A 298 -8.46 -25.82 -13.14
C LYS A 298 -8.97 -26.37 -14.46
N ALA A 299 -10.24 -26.13 -14.79
CA ALA A 299 -10.83 -26.59 -16.05
C ALA A 299 -10.16 -25.95 -17.28
N ALA A 300 -9.76 -24.68 -17.18
CA ALA A 300 -9.05 -23.97 -18.24
C ALA A 300 -7.54 -24.29 -18.29
N GLY A 301 -6.97 -24.93 -17.26
CA GLY A 301 -5.53 -25.15 -17.16
C GLY A 301 -4.73 -23.86 -16.96
N VAL A 302 -5.32 -22.88 -16.26
CA VAL A 302 -4.64 -21.65 -15.85
C VAL A 302 -3.90 -21.89 -14.55
N THR A 303 -2.62 -21.52 -14.51
CA THR A 303 -1.79 -21.60 -13.32
C THR A 303 -1.88 -20.30 -12.52
N VAL A 304 -1.92 -20.36 -11.21
CA VAL A 304 -1.89 -19.20 -10.31
C VAL A 304 -0.48 -19.06 -9.75
N VAL A 305 0.12 -17.86 -9.86
CA VAL A 305 1.51 -17.61 -9.43
C VAL A 305 1.62 -16.35 -8.56
N PRO A 306 2.49 -16.33 -7.54
CA PRO A 306 2.74 -15.11 -6.79
C PRO A 306 3.71 -14.21 -7.55
N THR A 307 3.73 -12.92 -7.21
CA THR A 307 4.69 -11.94 -7.74
C THR A 307 6.13 -12.37 -7.44
N ALA A 308 6.36 -13.03 -6.30
CA ALA A 308 7.67 -13.55 -5.91
C ALA A 308 8.25 -14.55 -6.91
N ALA A 309 7.41 -15.38 -7.55
CA ALA A 309 7.84 -16.33 -8.56
C ALA A 309 8.29 -15.65 -9.87
N LEU A 310 7.92 -14.39 -10.11
CA LEU A 310 8.21 -13.67 -11.36
C LEU A 310 9.35 -12.67 -11.22
N LEU A 311 9.82 -12.39 -10.00
CA LEU A 311 10.81 -11.38 -9.72
C LEU A 311 12.00 -12.02 -8.99
N PRO A 312 13.05 -12.45 -9.72
CA PRO A 312 14.24 -13.05 -9.12
C PRO A 312 14.90 -12.09 -8.12
N GLY A 313 15.16 -12.57 -6.89
CA GLY A 313 15.79 -11.76 -5.83
C GLY A 313 14.87 -10.71 -5.20
N PHE A 314 13.57 -10.77 -5.48
CA PHE A 314 12.59 -9.83 -4.96
C PHE A 314 12.25 -10.07 -3.50
N VAL A 315 12.46 -9.04 -2.68
CA VAL A 315 11.89 -8.93 -1.34
C VAL A 315 10.69 -7.98 -1.39
N PRO A 316 9.46 -8.46 -1.14
CA PRO A 316 8.28 -7.61 -1.08
C PRO A 316 8.49 -6.40 -0.18
N TYR A 317 8.27 -5.24 -0.78
CA TYR A 317 8.40 -3.95 -0.13
C TYR A 317 7.09 -3.61 0.57
N ASN A 318 7.17 -3.34 1.87
CA ASN A 318 6.03 -2.92 2.66
C ASN A 318 5.70 -1.44 2.35
N PRO A 319 4.48 -1.10 1.87
CA PRO A 319 4.11 0.24 1.47
C PRO A 319 3.83 1.10 2.71
N VAL A 320 4.82 1.88 3.16
CA VAL A 320 4.54 3.15 3.85
C VAL A 320 5.41 4.24 3.25
N GLY A 321 4.76 5.11 2.48
CA GLY A 321 5.08 6.53 2.34
C GLY A 321 6.52 6.90 2.00
N GLU A 322 6.89 6.76 0.73
CA GLU A 322 8.13 7.35 0.20
C GLU A 322 8.20 8.88 0.36
N LYS A 323 7.05 9.57 0.46
CA LYS A 323 7.00 11.05 0.42
C LYS A 323 7.65 11.77 1.62
N GLU A 324 7.76 11.15 2.80
CA GLU A 324 8.49 11.78 3.92
C GLU A 324 9.95 11.30 4.05
N MET A 325 10.22 10.03 3.74
CA MET A 325 11.55 9.41 3.89
C MET A 325 12.57 9.92 2.86
N LEU A 326 12.14 10.28 1.65
CA LEU A 326 13.01 10.73 0.56
C LEU A 326 13.52 12.17 0.71
N LYS A 327 12.91 13.00 1.57
CA LYS A 327 13.28 14.41 1.66
C LYS A 327 14.61 14.66 2.40
N TYR A 328 15.02 13.71 3.26
CA TYR A 328 16.18 13.90 4.15
C TYR A 328 17.29 12.87 3.98
N GLY A 329 16.99 11.64 3.54
CA GLY A 329 17.97 10.57 3.25
C GLY A 329 18.69 10.06 4.50
N PHE A 330 18.64 8.75 4.78
CA PHE A 330 19.55 8.13 5.75
C PHE A 330 21.02 8.36 5.29
N PRO A 331 21.95 8.79 6.18
CA PRO A 331 21.92 8.81 7.65
C PRO A 331 21.33 10.06 8.32
N LYS A 332 20.74 11.04 7.62
CA LYS A 332 20.24 12.26 8.27
C LYS A 332 18.98 12.03 9.10
N THR A 333 18.18 11.03 8.74
CA THR A 333 16.97 10.64 9.48
C THR A 333 16.85 9.12 9.46
N LEU A 334 16.58 8.53 10.61
CA LEU A 334 16.05 7.18 10.70
C LEU A 334 14.53 7.30 10.71
N GLY A 335 13.87 6.57 9.81
CA GLY A 335 12.42 6.65 9.64
C GLY A 335 11.66 6.41 10.93
N PRO A 336 10.39 6.80 11.00
CA PRO A 336 9.52 6.22 12.01
C PRO A 336 9.46 4.70 11.77
N PHE A 337 9.52 3.94 12.85
CA PHE A 337 9.23 2.51 12.81
C PHE A 337 7.91 2.24 13.49
N ALA A 338 6.96 1.69 12.74
CA ALA A 338 5.75 1.12 13.31
C ALA A 338 6.14 -0.01 14.28
N LEU A 339 5.47 -0.05 15.42
CA LEU A 339 5.61 -1.13 16.39
C LEU A 339 4.43 -2.08 16.22
N VAL A 340 4.69 -3.28 15.68
CA VAL A 340 3.64 -4.25 15.39
C VAL A 340 3.62 -5.34 16.46
N ARG A 341 2.49 -5.49 17.16
CA ARG A 341 2.37 -6.39 18.32
C ARG A 341 2.39 -7.86 17.89
N CYS A 342 3.32 -8.64 18.44
CA CYS A 342 3.49 -10.06 18.17
C CYS A 342 2.56 -10.90 19.06
N ARG A 343 1.25 -10.90 18.78
CA ARG A 343 0.23 -11.51 19.67
C ARG A 343 0.30 -13.03 19.76
N LYS A 344 0.76 -13.70 18.69
CA LYS A 344 0.83 -15.17 18.60
C LYS A 344 2.17 -15.75 19.08
N LEU A 345 3.16 -14.89 19.35
CA LEU A 345 4.49 -15.30 19.78
C LEU A 345 4.62 -15.24 21.30
N ALA A 346 5.21 -16.27 21.90
CA ALA A 346 5.54 -16.29 23.32
C ALA A 346 7.05 -16.50 23.51
N LEU A 347 7.65 -15.77 24.45
CA LEU A 347 9.08 -15.88 24.76
C LEU A 347 9.31 -16.30 26.21
N PHE A 348 10.28 -17.19 26.40
CA PHE A 348 10.97 -17.37 27.67
C PHE A 348 12.22 -16.49 27.66
N VAL A 349 12.28 -15.51 28.57
CA VAL A 349 13.41 -14.58 28.65
C VAL A 349 14.26 -14.90 29.87
N ASP A 350 15.54 -15.18 29.66
CA ASP A 350 16.56 -15.29 30.69
C ASP A 350 17.31 -13.94 30.77
N ARG A 351 16.99 -13.18 31.81
CA ARG A 351 17.50 -11.81 32.01
C ARG A 351 18.97 -11.78 32.41
N GLU A 352 19.44 -12.79 33.14
CA GLU A 352 20.83 -12.87 33.59
C GLU A 352 21.74 -13.24 32.42
N LYS A 353 21.34 -14.23 31.62
CA LYS A 353 22.09 -14.63 30.42
C LYS A 353 21.87 -13.72 29.22
N ARG A 354 20.92 -12.77 29.31
CA ARG A 354 20.51 -11.88 28.22
C ARG A 354 20.10 -12.63 26.95
N THR A 355 19.30 -13.68 27.14
CA THR A 355 18.80 -14.52 26.04
C THR A 355 17.30 -14.68 26.10
N TYR A 356 16.70 -15.04 24.97
CA TYR A 356 15.33 -15.49 24.90
C TYR A 356 15.22 -16.78 24.09
N LYS A 357 14.18 -17.56 24.37
CA LYS A 357 13.75 -18.70 23.56
C LYS A 357 12.26 -18.58 23.25
N ALA A 358 11.89 -18.67 21.98
CA ALA A 358 10.49 -18.69 21.59
C ALA A 358 9.81 -20.01 21.98
N LYS A 359 8.52 -19.97 22.32
CA LYS A 359 7.73 -21.12 22.78
C LYS A 359 6.51 -21.36 21.86
N ALA A 360 6.11 -22.64 21.80
CA ALA A 360 4.93 -23.23 21.15
C ALA A 360 5.15 -23.55 19.67
N PRO A 361 4.47 -24.57 19.09
CA PRO A 361 4.63 -24.92 17.69
C PRO A 361 3.87 -23.90 16.83
N LEU A 362 4.56 -22.80 16.52
CA LEU A 362 4.23 -21.93 15.41
C LEU A 362 4.88 -22.51 14.15
N GLU A 363 4.17 -22.48 13.02
CA GLU A 363 4.71 -22.96 11.75
C GLU A 363 5.99 -22.20 11.38
N GLU A 364 6.05 -20.90 11.72
CA GLU A 364 7.23 -20.06 11.53
C GLU A 364 8.45 -20.55 12.33
N ILE A 365 8.24 -21.05 13.56
CA ILE A 365 9.33 -21.61 14.38
C ILE A 365 9.86 -22.90 13.75
N ARG A 366 8.97 -23.75 13.22
CA ARG A 366 9.38 -24.97 12.52
C ARG A 366 10.15 -24.64 11.25
N GLN A 367 9.72 -23.64 10.50
CA GLN A 367 10.41 -23.17 9.30
C GLN A 367 11.79 -22.59 9.64
N LEU A 368 11.92 -21.85 10.74
CA LEU A 368 13.24 -21.39 11.22
C LEU A 368 14.17 -22.57 11.52
N GLU A 369 13.68 -23.53 12.31
CA GLU A 369 14.45 -24.71 12.69
C GLU A 369 14.81 -25.58 11.48
N ALA A 370 13.89 -25.73 10.51
CA ALA A 370 14.12 -26.44 9.25
C ALA A 370 15.18 -25.77 8.37
N ASN A 371 15.30 -24.44 8.44
CA ASN A 371 16.35 -23.67 7.78
C ASN A 371 17.64 -23.56 8.61
N GLY A 372 17.79 -24.39 9.66
CA GLY A 372 18.99 -24.43 10.50
C GLY A 372 19.12 -23.27 11.49
N MET A 373 18.07 -22.45 11.65
CA MET A 373 18.05 -21.34 12.60
C MET A 373 17.39 -21.77 13.91
N SER A 374 18.03 -21.46 15.04
CA SER A 374 17.40 -21.66 16.35
C SER A 374 16.40 -20.54 16.63
N ALA A 375 15.18 -20.85 17.09
CA ALA A 375 14.21 -19.85 17.55
C ALA A 375 14.58 -19.25 18.93
N SER A 376 15.86 -18.95 19.11
CA SER A 376 16.44 -18.34 20.30
C SER A 376 17.32 -17.16 19.87
N GLY A 377 17.38 -16.13 20.70
CA GLY A 377 18.18 -14.94 20.41
C GLY A 377 18.70 -14.26 21.67
N THR A 378 19.33 -13.12 21.49
CA THR A 378 19.87 -12.29 22.56
C THR A 378 19.02 -11.05 22.76
N ILE A 379 19.08 -10.49 23.96
CA ILE A 379 18.45 -9.21 24.29
C ILE A 379 19.48 -8.22 24.82
N ALA A 380 19.19 -6.94 24.64
CA ALA A 380 19.83 -5.88 25.39
C ALA A 380 19.41 -5.92 26.87
N THR A 381 20.16 -5.21 27.71
CA THR A 381 19.84 -5.05 29.12
C THR A 381 18.47 -4.36 29.28
N PRO A 382 17.52 -4.94 30.04
CA PRO A 382 16.25 -4.27 30.31
C PRO A 382 16.44 -2.91 30.98
N SER A 383 15.89 -1.88 30.35
CA SER A 383 15.98 -0.48 30.73
C SER A 383 14.64 0.00 31.29
N PRO A 384 14.61 0.94 32.24
CA PRO A 384 13.37 1.54 32.73
C PRO A 384 12.56 2.20 31.60
N MET A 385 11.24 2.08 31.66
CA MET A 385 10.33 2.78 30.77
C MET A 385 10.19 4.24 31.23
N THR A 386 10.56 5.15 30.35
CA THR A 386 10.58 6.60 30.59
C THR A 386 9.41 7.35 29.96
N LEU A 387 8.64 6.69 29.08
CA LEU A 387 7.47 7.27 28.41
C LEU A 387 6.26 7.31 29.35
N SER A 388 5.43 8.35 29.26
CA SER A 388 4.13 8.42 29.95
C SER A 388 3.13 7.35 29.49
N ASP A 389 2.08 7.12 30.28
CA ASP A 389 1.05 6.17 29.94
C ASP A 389 0.23 6.62 28.71
N GLU A 390 0.07 7.92 28.49
CA GLU A 390 -0.52 8.49 27.28
C GLU A 390 0.31 8.13 26.04
N VAL A 391 1.62 8.35 26.08
CA VAL A 391 2.52 8.01 24.95
C VAL A 391 2.60 6.51 24.72
N LYS A 392 2.66 5.70 25.79
CA LYS A 392 2.61 4.24 25.66
C LYS A 392 1.36 3.78 24.94
N LYS A 393 0.17 4.27 25.32
CA LYS A 393 -1.09 3.93 24.63
C LYS A 393 -1.04 4.30 23.14
N MET A 394 -0.51 5.47 22.80
CA MET A 394 -0.39 5.92 21.41
C MET A 394 0.53 5.03 20.58
N LEU A 395 1.65 4.59 21.16
CA LEU A 395 2.62 3.73 20.48
C LEU A 395 2.25 2.23 20.52
N GLY A 396 1.09 1.87 21.08
CA GLY A 396 0.66 0.48 21.24
C GLY A 396 1.45 -0.30 22.30
N ILE A 397 2.14 0.40 23.20
CA ILE A 397 2.87 -0.16 24.33
C ILE A 397 1.90 -0.33 25.50
N PRO A 398 1.86 -1.49 26.18
CA PRO A 398 1.02 -1.67 27.36
C PRO A 398 1.39 -0.68 28.48
N VAL A 399 0.40 -0.06 29.11
CA VAL A 399 0.61 0.93 30.18
C VAL A 399 1.30 0.33 31.40
N GLU A 400 1.06 -0.95 31.65
CA GLU A 400 1.69 -1.74 32.71
C GLU A 400 3.18 -2.01 32.46
N ALA A 401 3.70 -1.71 31.27
CA ALA A 401 5.12 -1.82 30.97
C ALA A 401 5.92 -0.76 31.75
N VAL A 402 6.83 -1.24 32.59
CA VAL A 402 7.76 -0.41 33.38
C VAL A 402 9.21 -0.61 33.00
N GLN A 403 9.51 -1.65 32.22
CA GLN A 403 10.82 -1.86 31.61
C GLN A 403 10.65 -2.33 30.17
N PHE A 404 11.67 -2.11 29.35
CA PHE A 404 11.75 -2.63 27.99
C PHE A 404 13.18 -3.07 27.67
N CYS A 405 13.34 -3.97 26.70
CA CYS A 405 14.64 -4.20 26.07
C CYS A 405 14.48 -4.41 24.57
N TRP A 406 15.57 -4.17 23.84
CA TRP A 406 15.71 -4.59 22.46
C TRP A 406 16.04 -6.08 22.39
N ALA A 407 15.31 -6.83 21.59
CA ALA A 407 15.61 -8.19 21.19
C ALA A 407 16.26 -8.16 19.81
N TYR A 408 17.45 -8.75 19.71
CA TYR A 408 18.17 -8.77 18.45
C TYR A 408 17.60 -9.81 17.48
N PRO A 409 17.81 -9.61 16.17
CA PRO A 409 17.58 -10.64 15.16
C PRO A 409 18.16 -11.99 15.57
N VAL A 410 17.40 -13.05 15.27
CA VAL A 410 17.88 -14.43 15.41
C VAL A 410 19.12 -14.65 14.52
N GLY A 411 20.02 -15.53 14.95
CA GLY A 411 21.25 -15.86 14.22
C GLY A 411 22.26 -14.70 14.14
N GLY A 412 22.08 -13.63 14.92
CA GLY A 412 22.94 -12.45 14.88
C GLY A 412 22.85 -11.69 13.55
N GLY A 413 21.70 -11.75 12.88
CA GLY A 413 21.48 -11.09 11.60
C GLY A 413 22.17 -11.78 10.41
N LYS A 414 22.72 -12.98 10.60
CA LYS A 414 23.29 -13.81 9.52
C LYS A 414 22.19 -14.61 8.85
N TRP A 415 21.50 -13.98 7.92
CA TRP A 415 20.46 -14.60 7.13
C TRP A 415 20.91 -14.71 5.66
N SER A 416 20.45 -15.75 4.97
CA SER A 416 20.50 -15.76 3.50
C SER A 416 19.50 -14.74 2.95
N GLU A 417 19.76 -14.22 1.75
CA GLU A 417 18.84 -13.27 1.10
C GLU A 417 17.44 -13.86 0.93
N GLN A 418 17.35 -15.16 0.58
CA GLN A 418 16.10 -15.90 0.47
C GLN A 418 15.36 -16.00 1.82
N ALA A 419 16.06 -16.28 2.92
CA ALA A 419 15.44 -16.37 4.24
C ALA A 419 15.02 -14.98 4.78
N LEU A 420 15.79 -13.92 4.49
CA LEU A 420 15.38 -12.54 4.76
C LEU A 420 14.10 -12.21 4.00
N ALA A 421 14.06 -12.51 2.71
CA ALA A 421 12.91 -12.26 1.85
C ALA A 421 11.66 -12.93 2.41
N TYR A 422 11.76 -14.21 2.74
CA TYR A 422 10.67 -15.01 3.29
C TYR A 422 10.18 -14.46 4.64
N PHE A 423 11.03 -14.38 5.66
CA PHE A 423 10.55 -14.03 7.01
C PHE A 423 10.22 -12.55 7.22
N SER A 424 10.71 -11.64 6.37
CA SER A 424 10.51 -10.19 6.57
C SER A 424 9.06 -9.69 6.39
N ILE A 425 8.20 -10.52 5.81
CA ILE A 425 6.91 -10.09 5.24
C ILE A 425 5.75 -11.01 5.60
N THR A 426 5.98 -12.07 6.37
CA THR A 426 4.99 -13.14 6.51
C THR A 426 4.12 -13.03 7.74
N THR A 427 4.67 -12.56 8.86
CA THR A 427 3.90 -12.20 10.06
C THR A 427 4.70 -11.23 10.93
N PRO A 428 4.04 -10.54 11.90
CA PRO A 428 4.75 -9.78 12.93
C PRO A 428 5.75 -10.62 13.73
N SER A 429 5.48 -11.92 13.93
CA SER A 429 6.41 -12.83 14.63
C SER A 429 7.68 -13.08 13.80
N SER A 430 7.53 -13.26 12.49
CA SER A 430 8.64 -13.41 11.55
C SER A 430 9.48 -12.14 11.47
N ALA A 431 8.83 -10.97 11.39
CA ALA A 431 9.50 -9.68 11.45
C ALA A 431 10.30 -9.49 12.75
N PHE A 432 9.77 -9.98 13.89
CA PHE A 432 10.50 -9.98 15.16
C PHE A 432 11.79 -10.80 15.09
N PHE A 433 11.76 -11.96 14.44
CA PHE A 433 12.96 -12.80 14.30
C PHE A 433 14.00 -12.19 13.35
N VAL A 434 13.55 -11.55 12.26
CA VAL A 434 14.46 -11.01 11.23
C VAL A 434 15.02 -9.64 11.59
N TYR A 435 14.17 -8.73 12.04
CA TYR A 435 14.54 -7.34 12.30
C TYR A 435 14.86 -7.08 13.77
N GLY A 436 14.43 -7.98 14.65
CA GLY A 436 14.39 -7.72 16.08
C GLY A 436 13.14 -6.94 16.48
N GLY A 437 13.06 -6.60 17.76
CA GLY A 437 11.90 -5.92 18.29
C GLY A 437 12.04 -5.57 19.76
N TYR A 438 11.04 -4.88 20.29
CA TYR A 438 10.99 -4.53 21.71
C TYR A 438 10.24 -5.58 22.50
N ILE A 439 10.80 -5.96 23.65
CA ILE A 439 10.13 -6.75 24.68
C ILE A 439 9.82 -5.84 25.85
N TYR A 440 8.57 -5.85 26.30
CA TYR A 440 8.08 -5.02 27.39
C TYR A 440 7.77 -5.87 28.62
N PHE A 441 8.16 -5.37 29.80
CA PHE A 441 8.02 -6.08 31.06
C PHE A 441 7.20 -5.29 32.09
N ASP A 442 6.40 -6.02 32.88
CA ASP A 442 5.72 -5.47 34.05
C ASP A 442 6.66 -5.31 35.26
N LYS A 443 6.11 -4.77 36.36
CA LYS A 443 6.83 -4.59 37.64
C LYS A 443 7.36 -5.88 38.26
N ARG A 444 6.85 -7.05 37.83
CA ARG A 444 7.29 -8.38 38.28
C ARG A 444 8.32 -9.00 37.32
N GLY A 445 8.72 -8.28 36.27
CA GLY A 445 9.66 -8.76 35.26
C GLY A 445 9.06 -9.76 34.27
N ARG A 446 7.73 -9.86 34.17
CA ARG A 446 7.05 -10.73 33.21
C ARG A 446 6.87 -10.00 31.88
N VAL A 447 7.01 -10.71 30.76
CA VAL A 447 6.74 -10.18 29.43
C VAL A 447 5.25 -9.87 29.29
N VAL A 448 4.91 -8.62 28.99
CA VAL A 448 3.51 -8.15 28.78
C VAL A 448 3.20 -7.83 27.33
N ALA A 449 4.23 -7.54 26.53
CA ALA A 449 4.12 -7.43 25.09
C ALA A 449 5.48 -7.63 24.42
N MET A 450 5.40 -8.01 23.15
CA MET A 450 6.50 -7.93 22.21
C MET A 450 6.01 -7.20 20.97
N CYS A 451 6.85 -6.32 20.44
CA CYS A 451 6.58 -5.64 19.19
C CYS A 451 7.76 -5.79 18.24
N ALA A 452 7.50 -6.22 17.01
CA ALA A 452 8.47 -6.15 15.93
C ALA A 452 8.54 -4.71 15.40
N ILE A 453 9.70 -4.32 14.87
CA ILE A 453 9.82 -3.09 14.08
C ILE A 453 9.36 -3.36 12.64
N SER A 454 8.61 -2.42 12.07
CA SER A 454 8.25 -2.40 10.66
C SER A 454 8.34 -0.98 10.13
N LEU A 455 8.51 -0.81 8.81
CA LEU A 455 8.43 0.50 8.18
C LEU A 455 7.02 1.08 8.38
N GLY A 456 6.93 2.31 8.90
CA GLY A 456 5.68 3.05 9.03
C GLY A 456 5.66 4.07 10.15
N ASN A 457 4.55 4.79 10.29
CA ASN A 457 4.39 5.77 11.37
C ASN A 457 4.32 5.05 12.73
N GLY A 458 5.11 5.49 13.70
CA GLY A 458 5.26 4.82 14.98
C GLY A 458 6.35 5.44 15.84
N LEU A 459 7.25 4.63 16.37
CA LEU A 459 8.37 5.09 17.18
C LEU A 459 9.26 6.03 16.35
N VAL A 460 9.35 7.29 16.80
CA VAL A 460 10.09 8.32 16.08
C VAL A 460 11.50 8.48 16.64
N PHE A 461 12.45 8.80 15.76
CA PHE A 461 13.83 9.08 16.11
C PHE A 461 14.18 10.55 15.88
N ASP A 462 15.18 11.01 16.62
CA ASP A 462 15.83 12.29 16.32
C ASP A 462 16.61 12.21 15.00
N PRO A 463 16.91 13.37 14.37
CA PRO A 463 17.82 13.42 13.25
C PRO A 463 19.15 12.73 13.59
N GLY A 464 19.71 12.03 12.62
CA GLY A 464 20.95 11.31 12.76
C GLY A 464 22.10 12.26 13.10
N ARG A 465 22.92 11.82 14.04
CA ARG A 465 24.12 12.54 14.48
C ARG A 465 25.33 11.66 14.21
N SER A 466 26.46 12.28 13.86
CA SER A 466 27.71 11.56 13.63
C SER A 466 28.08 10.73 14.86
N TRP A 467 28.47 9.48 14.61
CA TRP A 467 28.96 8.57 15.61
C TRP A 467 30.48 8.68 15.74
N ASP A 468 30.97 8.82 16.96
CA ASP A 468 32.41 8.86 17.23
C ASP A 468 32.94 7.42 17.38
N HIS A 469 33.69 6.98 16.36
CA HIS A 469 34.21 5.62 16.25
C HIS A 469 35.10 5.20 17.42
N ARG A 470 35.65 6.14 18.22
CA ARG A 470 36.44 5.81 19.41
C ARG A 470 35.65 5.00 20.44
N PHE A 471 34.32 5.15 20.47
CA PHE A 471 33.44 4.42 21.38
C PHE A 471 32.95 3.08 20.80
N SER A 472 33.21 2.77 19.52
CA SER A 472 32.75 1.53 18.88
C SER A 472 33.25 0.27 19.57
N GLY A 473 34.44 0.31 20.17
CA GLY A 473 34.99 -0.80 20.96
C GLY A 473 34.26 -1.04 22.28
N ALA A 474 33.60 -0.03 22.86
CA ALA A 474 32.73 -0.22 24.04
C ALA A 474 31.44 -1.01 23.72
N LEU A 475 31.13 -1.13 22.42
CA LEU A 475 30.01 -1.90 21.89
C LEU A 475 30.45 -3.28 21.36
N GLU A 476 31.70 -3.70 21.62
CA GLU A 476 32.19 -5.01 21.20
C GLU A 476 31.29 -6.14 21.72
N GLY A 477 30.94 -7.08 20.84
CA GLY A 477 29.97 -8.14 21.11
C GLY A 477 28.49 -7.74 21.04
N ARG A 478 28.16 -6.45 20.82
CA ARG A 478 26.79 -5.96 20.60
C ARG A 478 26.47 -5.65 19.14
N TRP A 479 27.47 -5.64 18.27
CA TRP A 479 27.30 -5.39 16.84
C TRP A 479 26.58 -6.54 16.14
N VAL A 480 25.48 -6.21 15.47
CA VAL A 480 24.65 -7.15 14.71
C VAL A 480 24.57 -6.67 13.26
N ARG A 481 24.54 -7.61 12.30
CA ARG A 481 24.34 -7.24 10.89
C ARG A 481 22.96 -6.61 10.70
N VAL A 482 22.93 -5.54 9.91
CA VAL A 482 21.66 -4.92 9.51
C VAL A 482 20.90 -5.92 8.65
N THR A 483 19.63 -6.15 9.00
CA THR A 483 18.71 -7.00 8.24
C THR A 483 17.59 -6.20 7.57
N VAL A 484 17.41 -4.93 7.95
CA VAL A 484 16.38 -4.04 7.39
C VAL A 484 16.78 -3.61 5.98
N PRO A 485 16.01 -3.98 4.92
CA PRO A 485 16.42 -3.77 3.53
C PRO A 485 16.70 -2.32 3.17
N TYR A 486 15.87 -1.39 3.65
CA TYR A 486 16.06 0.04 3.41
C TYR A 486 17.40 0.57 3.93
N ILE A 487 17.86 0.07 5.08
CA ILE A 487 19.12 0.51 5.67
C ILE A 487 20.31 -0.13 4.94
N LEU A 488 20.17 -1.39 4.52
CA LEU A 488 21.16 -2.09 3.69
C LEU A 488 21.39 -1.38 2.35
N ASP A 489 20.31 -0.99 1.66
CA ASP A 489 20.35 -0.24 0.40
C ASP A 489 21.11 1.08 0.53
N LYS A 490 21.00 1.74 1.69
CA LYS A 490 21.73 2.98 1.99
C LYS A 490 23.16 2.76 2.51
N GLY A 491 23.64 1.53 2.49
CA GLY A 491 25.03 1.19 2.82
C GLY A 491 25.26 0.85 4.30
N GLY A 492 24.23 0.81 5.14
CA GLY A 492 24.39 0.35 6.52
C GLY A 492 24.81 -1.12 6.56
N ARG A 493 25.70 -1.47 7.48
CA ARG A 493 26.28 -2.82 7.59
C ARG A 493 26.06 -3.44 8.96
N TYR A 494 26.31 -2.66 10.01
CA TYR A 494 26.12 -3.10 11.38
C TYR A 494 25.26 -2.11 12.14
N PHE A 495 24.57 -2.62 13.15
CA PHE A 495 23.90 -1.79 14.12
C PHE A 495 24.08 -2.32 15.53
N ALA A 496 23.95 -1.44 16.51
CA ALA A 496 23.90 -1.79 17.92
C ALA A 496 22.87 -0.91 18.65
N TRP A 497 22.17 -1.52 19.60
CA TRP A 497 21.33 -0.80 20.56
C TRP A 497 22.17 -0.36 21.77
N VAL A 498 22.05 0.91 22.15
CA VAL A 498 22.63 1.46 23.37
C VAL A 498 21.51 1.86 24.33
N ASN A 499 21.64 1.46 25.59
CA ASN A 499 20.56 1.63 26.57
C ASN A 499 20.39 3.09 26.98
N GLY A 500 19.19 3.41 27.47
CA GLY A 500 18.87 4.72 27.98
C GLY A 500 19.80 5.15 29.12
N GLY A 501 20.51 6.27 28.94
CA GLY A 501 21.44 6.81 29.94
C GLY A 501 22.71 5.98 30.18
N GLU A 502 23.01 4.99 29.34
CA GLU A 502 24.27 4.24 29.40
C GLU A 502 25.49 5.16 29.17
N VAL A 503 26.56 4.97 29.92
CA VAL A 503 27.82 5.73 29.77
C VAL A 503 28.87 4.81 29.17
N LEU A 504 29.37 5.17 27.98
CA LEU A 504 30.42 4.43 27.28
C LEU A 504 31.78 5.06 27.50
N GLN A 505 32.80 4.22 27.63
CA GLN A 505 34.20 4.60 27.72
C GLN A 505 34.98 3.93 26.59
N PRO A 506 35.91 4.64 25.91
CA PRO A 506 36.73 4.03 24.89
C PRO A 506 37.67 2.97 25.51
N PRO A 507 37.96 1.87 24.81
CA PRO A 507 38.76 0.77 25.36
C PRO A 507 40.23 1.11 25.63
N CYS A 508 40.80 2.13 24.97
CA CYS A 508 42.19 2.55 25.18
C CYS A 508 42.31 3.71 26.17
N LYS A 509 43.08 3.51 27.25
CA LYS A 509 43.39 4.52 28.29
C LYS A 509 44.36 5.64 27.85
N GLU A 510 44.88 5.58 26.63
CA GLU A 510 45.93 6.49 26.12
C GLU A 510 45.38 7.77 25.49
N VAL A 511 44.05 7.89 25.36
CA VAL A 511 43.44 9.16 24.97
C VAL A 511 43.50 10.10 26.18
N LEU A 512 44.27 11.18 26.06
CA LEU A 512 44.39 12.23 27.07
C LEU A 512 43.00 12.82 27.40
N GLY A 513 42.43 12.41 28.54
CA GLY A 513 41.17 12.93 29.05
C GLY A 513 40.12 11.83 29.21
N GLY A 514 39.41 11.81 30.35
CA GLY A 514 38.35 10.86 30.67
C GLY A 514 37.10 11.00 29.80
N ASP A 515 37.27 10.92 28.48
CA ASP A 515 36.22 11.04 27.49
C ASP A 515 35.19 9.93 27.71
N THR A 516 33.98 10.34 28.07
CA THR A 516 32.81 9.48 28.23
C THR A 516 31.77 9.92 27.23
N TRP A 517 31.05 8.95 26.64
CA TRP A 517 29.89 9.24 25.81
C TRP A 517 28.63 8.83 26.57
N GLN A 518 27.72 9.78 26.75
CA GLN A 518 26.47 9.56 27.48
C GLN A 518 25.32 9.33 26.50
N ALA A 519 24.64 8.19 26.64
CA ALA A 519 23.51 7.84 25.80
C ALA A 519 22.27 8.70 26.11
N PRO A 520 21.40 8.94 25.10
CA PRO A 520 20.11 9.57 25.31
C PRO A 520 19.24 8.81 26.35
N PRO A 521 18.30 9.48 27.05
CA PRO A 521 17.49 8.86 28.10
C PRO A 521 16.66 7.65 27.64
N ASN A 522 16.22 7.64 26.37
CA ASN A 522 15.38 6.59 25.81
C ASN A 522 16.17 5.53 25.02
N GLY A 523 17.50 5.63 25.02
CA GLY A 523 18.38 4.80 24.22
C GLY A 523 18.47 5.26 22.76
N CYS A 524 19.31 4.58 21.99
CA CYS A 524 19.54 4.89 20.59
C CYS A 524 20.01 3.67 19.80
N PHE A 525 19.79 3.72 18.49
CA PHE A 525 20.50 2.85 17.55
C PHE A 525 21.74 3.54 17.02
N VAL A 526 22.85 2.83 17.01
CA VAL A 526 24.08 3.21 16.30
C VAL A 526 24.16 2.35 15.05
N TYR A 527 24.47 2.95 13.90
CA TYR A 527 24.69 2.26 12.63
C TYR A 527 26.09 2.55 12.10
N LEU A 528 26.74 1.49 11.64
CA LEU A 528 28.04 1.55 10.97
C LEU A 528 27.90 1.20 9.50
N PHE A 529 28.65 1.90 8.65
CA PHE A 529 28.62 1.75 7.19
C PHE A 529 29.85 1.02 6.64
N SER A 530 30.85 0.81 7.49
CA SER A 530 32.01 -0.02 7.16
C SER A 530 31.67 -1.52 7.16
N GLU A 531 32.39 -2.28 6.31
CA GLU A 531 32.29 -3.76 6.24
C GLU A 531 32.79 -4.46 7.52
N SER A 532 33.50 -3.74 8.39
CA SER A 532 33.96 -4.20 9.71
C SER A 532 33.59 -3.18 10.80
N PRO A 533 33.08 -3.62 11.97
CA PRO A 533 32.82 -2.75 13.11
C PRO A 533 34.07 -2.06 13.70
N THR A 534 35.27 -2.47 13.29
CA THR A 534 36.54 -1.88 13.72
C THR A 534 37.02 -0.72 12.84
N LEU A 535 36.40 -0.51 11.67
CA LEU A 535 36.76 0.53 10.72
C LEU A 535 35.79 1.71 10.86
N ALA A 536 36.33 2.93 10.88
CA ALA A 536 35.52 4.15 10.92
C ALA A 536 35.00 4.48 9.52
N ASP A 537 33.76 4.95 9.43
CA ASP A 537 33.20 5.58 8.23
C ASP A 537 32.60 6.95 8.58
N GLU A 538 32.75 7.94 7.70
CA GLU A 538 32.22 9.28 7.92
C GLU A 538 30.68 9.33 7.99
N ARG A 539 30.01 8.29 7.47
CA ARG A 539 28.55 8.14 7.51
C ARG A 539 28.05 7.52 8.81
N ASP A 540 28.93 6.97 9.64
CA ASP A 540 28.56 6.33 10.90
C ASP A 540 27.72 7.30 11.76
N ALA A 541 26.58 6.82 12.22
CA ALA A 541 25.57 7.69 12.81
C ALA A 541 24.80 6.99 13.93
N TYR A 542 24.33 7.78 14.89
CA TYR A 542 23.39 7.33 15.90
C TYR A 542 22.07 8.09 15.85
N PHE A 543 21.00 7.41 16.23
CA PHE A 543 19.62 7.87 16.20
C PHE A 543 18.98 7.64 17.55
N ALA A 544 18.79 8.72 18.31
CA ALA A 544 18.13 8.69 19.59
C ALA A 544 16.63 8.43 19.42
N VAL A 545 16.05 7.58 20.27
CA VAL A 545 14.60 7.51 20.38
C VAL A 545 14.11 8.88 20.89
N ALA A 546 13.24 9.53 20.11
CA ALA A 546 12.84 10.90 20.38
C ALA A 546 12.17 11.02 21.77
N THR A 547 12.29 12.20 22.39
CA THR A 547 11.68 12.48 23.70
C THR A 547 10.16 12.42 23.64
N GLU A 548 9.49 12.32 24.79
CA GLU A 548 8.02 12.31 24.87
C GLU A 548 7.36 13.50 24.14
N GLN A 549 7.89 14.72 24.31
CA GLN A 549 7.42 15.90 23.57
C GLN A 549 7.60 15.76 22.06
N GLN A 550 8.64 15.08 21.59
CA GLN A 550 8.88 14.88 20.15
C GLN A 550 8.13 13.67 19.60
N GLN A 551 7.89 12.63 20.40
CA GLN A 551 7.00 11.53 20.05
C GLN A 551 5.59 12.08 19.85
N THR A 552 5.12 12.97 20.75
CA THR A 552 3.84 13.67 20.57
C THR A 552 3.92 14.61 19.36
N HIS A 553 4.85 15.56 19.27
CA HIS A 553 4.88 16.51 18.14
C HIS A 553 5.06 15.87 16.75
N LYS A 554 5.78 14.74 16.61
CA LYS A 554 6.00 14.07 15.32
C LYS A 554 4.97 12.94 15.03
N CYS A 555 4.37 12.30 16.04
CA CYS A 555 3.16 11.49 15.81
C CYS A 555 1.92 12.37 15.55
N PHE A 556 1.90 13.60 16.10
CA PHE A 556 0.92 14.66 15.85
C PHE A 556 1.35 15.61 14.72
N GLY A 557 2.17 15.13 13.77
CA GLY A 557 2.26 15.73 12.44
C GLY A 557 0.92 15.81 11.70
N ARG A 558 -0.16 15.26 12.28
CA ARG A 558 -1.56 15.69 12.10
C ARG A 558 -2.39 15.31 13.35
N VAL A 559 -3.35 16.16 13.68
CA VAL A 559 -4.50 15.93 14.60
C VAL A 559 -4.32 16.26 16.09
N GLY A 560 -3.81 17.45 16.39
CA GLY A 560 -4.65 18.39 17.14
C GLY A 560 -5.08 19.43 16.12
N VAL A 561 -6.27 19.31 15.54
CA VAL A 561 -6.74 20.32 14.59
C VAL A 561 -7.00 21.57 15.43
N SER A 562 -6.07 22.53 15.39
CA SER A 562 -6.29 23.84 15.97
C SER A 562 -7.55 24.45 15.33
N GLU A 563 -8.17 25.41 16.00
CA GLU A 563 -9.25 26.21 15.40
C GLU A 563 -8.82 26.75 14.02
N GLU A 564 -7.54 27.13 13.90
CA GLU A 564 -6.89 27.55 12.66
C GLU A 564 -6.79 26.44 11.60
N GLU A 565 -6.44 25.19 11.95
CA GLU A 565 -6.43 24.09 10.98
C GLU A 565 -7.85 23.68 10.56
N THR A 566 -8.85 23.86 11.43
CA THR A 566 -10.26 23.62 11.08
C THR A 566 -10.71 24.65 10.04
N VAL A 567 -10.34 25.92 10.23
CA VAL A 567 -10.57 27.01 9.27
C VAL A 567 -9.79 26.77 7.97
N ASN A 568 -8.56 26.24 8.04
CA ASN A 568 -7.78 25.91 6.84
C ASN A 568 -8.36 24.72 6.06
N GLN A 569 -8.94 23.72 6.74
CA GLN A 569 -9.67 22.63 6.09
C GLN A 569 -10.92 23.14 5.38
N LEU A 570 -11.65 24.06 6.01
CA LEU A 570 -12.76 24.77 5.36
C LEU A 570 -12.27 25.52 4.12
N ARG A 571 -11.20 26.32 4.19
CA ARG A 571 -10.62 27.01 3.02
C ARG A 571 -10.28 26.04 1.87
N ARG A 572 -9.69 24.88 2.19
CA ARG A 572 -9.32 23.85 1.19
C ARG A 572 -10.54 23.22 0.51
N MET A 573 -11.60 22.92 1.26
CA MET A 573 -12.86 22.44 0.66
C MET A 573 -13.46 23.47 -0.29
N MET A 574 -13.31 24.75 0.03
CA MET A 574 -13.89 25.87 -0.71
C MET A 574 -13.02 26.30 -1.91
N GLY A 575 -11.84 25.72 -2.07
CA GLY A 575 -11.07 25.77 -3.33
C GLY A 575 -9.85 26.70 -3.37
N GLY A 576 -9.28 27.13 -2.24
CA GLY A 576 -8.01 27.86 -2.26
C GLY A 576 -7.63 28.54 -0.94
N GLU A 577 -6.40 29.03 -0.82
CA GLU A 577 -5.92 29.77 0.35
C GLU A 577 -6.20 31.29 0.24
N ARG A 578 -6.57 31.78 -0.96
CA ARG A 578 -6.89 33.20 -1.24
C ARG A 578 -8.25 33.38 -1.92
N VAL A 579 -8.96 34.47 -1.62
CA VAL A 579 -10.28 34.81 -2.25
C VAL A 579 -10.19 34.85 -3.78
N SER A 580 -9.07 35.32 -4.34
CA SER A 580 -8.86 35.42 -5.79
C SER A 580 -8.84 34.07 -6.51
N GLU A 581 -8.67 32.97 -5.79
CA GLU A 581 -8.59 31.59 -6.33
C GLU A 581 -9.96 30.87 -6.28
N VAL A 582 -10.97 31.49 -5.64
CA VAL A 582 -12.28 30.87 -5.37
C VAL A 582 -13.38 31.55 -6.21
N SER A 583 -14.24 30.76 -6.86
CA SER A 583 -15.43 31.31 -7.53
C SER A 583 -16.58 31.48 -6.53
N ILE A 584 -17.23 32.64 -6.52
CA ILE A 584 -18.37 32.95 -5.62
C ILE A 584 -19.47 31.87 -5.72
N GLY A 585 -19.69 31.30 -6.91
CA GLY A 585 -20.65 30.22 -7.13
C GLY A 585 -20.31 28.90 -6.39
N LYS A 586 -19.04 28.60 -6.13
CA LYS A 586 -18.66 27.45 -5.28
C LYS A 586 -18.97 27.71 -3.81
N VAL A 587 -18.79 28.95 -3.36
CA VAL A 587 -19.10 29.35 -1.97
C VAL A 587 -20.61 29.27 -1.71
N GLN A 588 -21.40 29.80 -2.65
CA GLN A 588 -22.85 29.72 -2.57
C GLN A 588 -23.35 28.27 -2.57
N LYS A 589 -22.75 27.39 -3.38
CA LYS A 589 -23.15 25.99 -3.45
C LYS A 589 -22.82 25.23 -2.15
N ALA A 590 -21.66 25.46 -1.55
CA ALA A 590 -21.31 24.82 -0.29
C ALA A 590 -22.18 25.32 0.87
N LEU A 591 -22.52 26.62 0.89
CA LEU A 591 -23.47 27.15 1.87
C LEU A 591 -24.87 26.56 1.69
N GLN A 592 -25.35 26.38 0.46
CA GLN A 592 -26.61 25.67 0.18
C GLN A 592 -26.60 24.20 0.61
N GLU A 593 -25.44 23.54 0.60
CA GLU A 593 -25.31 22.14 1.05
C GLU A 593 -25.27 22.04 2.58
N TRP A 594 -24.95 23.13 3.29
CA TRP A 594 -24.81 23.17 4.76
C TRP A 594 -26.02 23.79 5.44
N ASP A 595 -26.74 24.64 4.72
CA ASP A 595 -28.05 25.19 5.07
C ASP A 595 -29.10 24.09 4.95
N ALA A 596 -29.28 23.33 6.04
CA ALA A 596 -30.15 22.16 6.05
C ALA A 596 -31.64 22.56 6.03
N ASN A 597 -31.95 23.76 6.51
CA ASN A 597 -33.31 24.28 6.57
C ASN A 597 -33.68 25.15 5.33
N LEU A 598 -32.70 25.46 4.47
CA LEU A 598 -32.81 26.26 3.24
C LEU A 598 -33.23 27.71 3.47
N ASP A 599 -32.87 28.32 4.60
CA ASP A 599 -33.20 29.71 4.95
C ASP A 599 -32.22 30.76 4.39
N GLY A 600 -31.14 30.30 3.75
CA GLY A 600 -30.11 31.12 3.11
C GLY A 600 -29.03 31.62 4.06
N ARG A 601 -29.02 31.16 5.32
CA ARG A 601 -28.03 31.49 6.35
C ARG A 601 -27.56 30.21 7.05
N ILE A 602 -26.46 30.28 7.80
CA ILE A 602 -25.96 29.13 8.56
C ILE A 602 -26.14 29.40 10.07
N SER A 603 -26.97 28.59 10.71
CA SER A 603 -27.16 28.60 12.16
C SER A 603 -26.00 27.91 12.91
N GLU A 604 -25.90 28.11 14.23
CA GLU A 604 -24.87 27.48 15.07
C GLU A 604 -24.93 25.94 15.01
N ASP A 605 -26.13 25.37 14.92
CA ASP A 605 -26.34 23.93 14.83
C ASP A 605 -25.90 23.36 13.46
N GLU A 606 -26.16 24.10 12.38
CA GLU A 606 -25.74 23.73 11.02
C GLU A 606 -24.22 23.83 10.87
N MET A 607 -23.62 24.92 11.36
CA MET A 607 -22.16 25.05 11.41
C MET A 607 -21.54 23.94 12.27
N THR A 608 -22.18 23.59 13.39
CA THR A 608 -21.74 22.48 14.25
C THR A 608 -21.75 21.15 13.53
N ALA A 609 -22.79 20.85 12.73
CA ALA A 609 -22.87 19.62 11.96
C ALA A 609 -21.72 19.51 10.94
N VAL A 610 -21.41 20.61 10.26
CA VAL A 610 -20.30 20.69 9.32
C VAL A 610 -18.95 20.55 10.04
N LEU A 611 -18.72 21.34 11.10
CA LEU A 611 -17.47 21.33 11.85
C LEU A 611 -17.19 19.97 12.50
N LYS A 612 -18.22 19.24 12.94
CA LYS A 612 -18.07 17.85 13.43
C LYS A 612 -17.73 16.86 12.32
N THR A 613 -18.17 17.11 11.09
CA THR A 613 -17.81 16.28 9.93
C THR A 613 -16.32 16.47 9.58
N LEU A 614 -15.80 17.70 9.71
CA LEU A 614 -14.39 18.02 9.44
C LEU A 614 -13.46 17.66 10.59
N ASN A 615 -13.90 17.92 11.81
CA ASN A 615 -13.18 17.61 13.03
C ASN A 615 -14.13 16.95 14.04
N PRO A 616 -14.25 15.60 14.02
CA PRO A 616 -15.10 14.86 14.94
C PRO A 616 -14.75 15.03 16.43
N LYS A 617 -13.58 15.61 16.73
CA LYS A 617 -13.08 15.86 18.09
C LYS A 617 -13.17 17.32 18.51
N ILE A 618 -13.77 18.20 17.70
CA ILE A 618 -13.93 19.62 18.07
C ILE A 618 -14.81 19.74 19.32
N THR A 619 -14.37 20.55 20.29
CA THR A 619 -15.12 20.74 21.54
C THR A 619 -16.29 21.72 21.33
N PRO A 620 -17.39 21.61 22.09
CA PRO A 620 -18.49 22.57 22.02
C PRO A 620 -18.05 24.02 22.30
N GLU A 621 -17.00 24.20 23.09
CA GLU A 621 -16.42 25.51 23.39
C GLU A 621 -15.67 26.10 22.19
N SER A 622 -14.96 25.27 21.43
CA SER A 622 -14.30 25.67 20.18
C SER A 622 -15.30 25.93 19.06
N MET A 623 -16.39 25.15 18.97
CA MET A 623 -17.47 25.41 18.00
C MET A 623 -18.12 26.78 18.24
N ARG A 624 -18.48 27.08 19.49
CA ARG A 624 -19.00 28.41 19.88
C ARG A 624 -18.03 29.54 19.54
N ARG A 625 -16.73 29.29 19.70
CA ARG A 625 -15.69 30.29 19.41
C ARG A 625 -15.55 30.54 17.91
N LEU A 626 -15.55 29.49 17.08
CA LEU A 626 -15.51 29.62 15.62
C LEU A 626 -16.78 30.28 15.08
N PHE A 627 -17.95 29.90 15.60
CA PHE A 627 -19.22 30.53 15.24
C PHE A 627 -19.20 32.03 15.59
N SER A 628 -18.78 32.38 16.81
CA SER A 628 -18.65 33.79 17.22
C SER A 628 -17.59 34.58 16.45
N GLN A 629 -16.63 33.93 15.78
CA GLN A 629 -15.66 34.59 14.90
C GLN A 629 -16.24 34.82 13.50
N ALA A 630 -17.16 33.94 13.08
CA ALA A 630 -17.82 34.01 11.78
C ALA A 630 -19.02 34.97 11.78
N ASP A 631 -19.82 34.98 12.85
CA ASP A 631 -20.96 35.87 13.06
C ASP A 631 -20.47 37.29 13.45
N LEU A 632 -20.16 38.10 12.43
CA LEU A 632 -19.56 39.43 12.61
C LEU A 632 -20.60 40.44 13.12
N ASN A 633 -21.84 40.33 12.68
CA ASN A 633 -22.92 41.24 13.04
C ASN A 633 -23.67 40.84 14.32
N LYS A 634 -23.45 39.61 14.82
CA LYS A 634 -24.02 39.01 16.04
C LYS A 634 -25.53 38.80 15.97
N ASP A 635 -26.07 38.52 14.80
CA ASP A 635 -27.49 38.24 14.60
C ASP A 635 -27.86 36.76 14.83
N GLY A 636 -26.86 35.92 15.16
CA GLY A 636 -27.06 34.51 15.47
C GLY A 636 -27.13 33.60 14.25
N ALA A 637 -26.79 34.11 13.07
CA ALA A 637 -26.65 33.34 11.84
C ALA A 637 -25.49 33.89 10.99
N ILE A 638 -24.85 33.04 10.19
CA ILE A 638 -23.74 33.45 9.32
C ILE A 638 -24.25 33.60 7.89
N ASP A 639 -24.13 34.80 7.33
CA ASP A 639 -24.43 35.04 5.91
C ASP A 639 -23.22 34.80 4.98
N VAL A 640 -23.44 34.85 3.66
CA VAL A 640 -22.40 34.61 2.66
C VAL A 640 -21.22 35.58 2.79
N ASP A 641 -21.50 36.85 3.09
CA ASP A 641 -20.47 37.89 3.18
C ASP A 641 -19.64 37.74 4.45
N GLU A 642 -20.27 37.38 5.56
CA GLU A 642 -19.64 37.06 6.83
C GLU A 642 -18.76 35.81 6.73
N PHE A 643 -19.29 34.76 6.11
CA PHE A 643 -18.56 33.51 5.88
C PHE A 643 -17.29 33.73 5.05
N VAL A 644 -17.38 34.53 3.97
CA VAL A 644 -16.23 34.86 3.13
C VAL A 644 -15.20 35.69 3.89
N LYS A 645 -15.62 36.69 4.66
CA LYS A 645 -14.70 37.53 5.46
C LYS A 645 -14.01 36.75 6.58
N TRP A 646 -14.72 35.80 7.19
CA TRP A 646 -14.16 34.94 8.23
C TRP A 646 -13.12 33.98 7.67
N LEU A 647 -13.42 33.31 6.55
CA LEU A 647 -12.46 32.42 5.90
C LEU A 647 -11.32 33.20 5.25
N TRP A 648 -11.53 34.41 4.72
CA TRP A 648 -10.46 35.20 4.12
C TRP A 648 -10.54 36.67 4.56
N PRO A 649 -9.93 37.01 5.71
CA PRO A 649 -9.82 38.39 6.14
C PRO A 649 -9.05 39.21 5.10
N ALA A 650 -9.51 40.41 4.79
CA ALA A 650 -8.78 41.33 3.94
C ALA A 650 -7.52 41.81 4.69
N ASP A 651 -6.38 41.28 4.26
CA ASP A 651 -4.99 41.64 4.55
C ASP A 651 -4.33 41.09 5.84
N GLY A 652 -3.38 40.18 5.59
CA GLY A 652 -2.07 40.19 6.24
C GLY A 652 -1.00 40.33 5.16
N ALA A 653 -0.43 41.51 5.03
CA ALA A 653 0.82 41.79 4.31
C ALA A 653 2.04 41.29 5.09
#